data_AF-A0A1Y2VBT4-F1
#
_entry.id   AF-A0A1Y2VBT4-F1
#
_cell.length_a   1.000
_cell.length_b   1.000
_cell.length_c   1.000
_cell.angle_alpha   90.00
_cell.angle_beta   90.00
_cell.angle_gamma   90.00
#
_symmetry.space_group_name_H-M   'P 1'
#
loop_
_entity.id
_entity.type
_entity.pdbx_description
1 polymer ?
#
loop_
_entity_poly.entity_id
_entity_poly.type
_entity_poly.pdbx_seq_one_letter_code
_entity_poly.pdbx_strand_id
1 'polypeptide(L)'
;MLPGSAFRNGQSAASTLCRRCLLRSLASRRQQIRHVSSSYLNTQAEAQKSWQKKAQLIKEGKIPHLWDLFKDRGYIKDIAGTEEQIRELMRRQRIGAYVGIDPTAPSLHVGHLLPLMPLFWMYINGYRAISVVGGATAKVGDPTGRLHSREPITKADITMNITKIHYQLKRIWLNVESQAGRFGYKKEPRVWSRALVNNSQWYNSLRFIEIVDRLFKGMRLGPMLSRETVKRKMEKGDGMSLDEFIYPLMQAWDWWHMFNKLGVRMQIGGSDQYGNIVSGIESIKYIRDSERDPAAKLPDDLFHTPVGFTVPLLTDSSGAKFGKSSGNAVWLDQFMTSTFDLYGYFMRRPDADVEKLLKLFTFLPLGEINKIMEQHNQDPSKRHAQHALAYEVVALVHGLEEATNTRDRHKGLFSKGNTVVSSFPEDRTPTANVASAFQIDIKLPESLILGKSISRILYAAGLADSTSDATRLAQHQGAYVAGAPGQPAATNKGLSYGDLTFTPIKTWFPQDTKNFLVDGKLLILRRGKHFVRVIEMVSDKEWEDSGMMYPGEPGTGRVRLLRDALVRAIQDENIKVNDPETNKKLLDRAEALYAAKKSVNKLQLPETLHVKNNRARQILRQSLRFVYQTGPRSVKDKTAAIDEVLEKAKREMESQEAEQSKKDTKKSRPGKDKSSFTRIRVD
;
A
#
# COMPACT_ATOMS: atom_id res chain seq x y z
N MET A 1 74.89 -43.27 -36.73
CA MET A 1 75.21 -42.43 -35.57
C MET A 1 74.21 -42.72 -34.45
N LEU A 2 74.64 -43.44 -33.42
CA LEU A 2 74.08 -43.32 -32.05
C LEU A 2 74.67 -42.04 -31.40
N PRO A 3 74.23 -41.57 -30.21
CA PRO A 3 73.34 -42.20 -29.21
C PRO A 3 72.14 -41.31 -28.79
N GLY A 4 71.04 -41.81 -28.24
CA GLY A 4 70.84 -42.37 -26.89
C GLY A 4 69.81 -41.47 -26.18
N SER A 5 68.91 -41.85 -25.28
CA SER A 5 68.61 -42.99 -24.40
C SER A 5 67.19 -42.67 -23.84
N ALA A 6 66.35 -43.51 -23.24
CA ALA A 6 66.38 -44.89 -22.79
C ALA A 6 64.92 -45.41 -22.71
N PHE A 7 64.73 -46.69 -23.01
CA PHE A 7 63.56 -47.49 -22.64
C PHE A 7 63.45 -47.66 -21.11
N ARG A 8 62.21 -47.75 -20.59
CA ARG A 8 61.80 -48.80 -19.63
C ARG A 8 60.27 -48.85 -19.40
N ASN A 9 59.68 -49.94 -19.89
CA ASN A 9 58.66 -50.81 -19.31
C ASN A 9 57.61 -50.27 -18.32
N GLY A 10 56.34 -50.32 -18.76
CA GLY A 10 55.35 -51.28 -18.23
C GLY A 10 54.97 -51.21 -16.76
N GLN A 11 53.76 -50.71 -16.47
CA GLN A 11 52.68 -51.46 -15.81
C GLN A 11 51.43 -50.57 -15.70
N SER A 12 50.26 -51.18 -15.91
CA SER A 12 48.94 -50.57 -15.80
C SER A 12 48.71 -49.99 -14.40
N ALA A 13 48.73 -48.66 -14.29
CA ALA A 13 48.15 -47.99 -13.13
C ALA A 13 46.64 -47.90 -13.34
N ALA A 14 45.92 -48.95 -12.91
CA ALA A 14 44.52 -48.81 -12.57
C ALA A 14 44.41 -47.59 -11.65
N SER A 15 43.72 -46.55 -12.11
CA SER A 15 43.46 -45.36 -11.31
C SER A 15 42.53 -45.77 -10.18
N THR A 16 43.12 -46.21 -9.07
CA THR A 16 42.42 -46.50 -7.84
C THR A 16 41.88 -45.19 -7.31
N LEU A 17 40.70 -44.79 -7.82
CA LEU A 17 39.91 -43.71 -7.28
C LEU A 17 39.80 -43.96 -5.77
N CYS A 18 40.42 -43.09 -4.99
CA CYS A 18 40.38 -43.18 -3.54
C CYS A 18 38.92 -43.33 -3.09
N ARG A 19 38.61 -44.41 -2.38
CA ARG A 19 37.25 -44.75 -1.92
C ARG A 19 36.62 -43.58 -1.15
N ARG A 20 37.44 -42.77 -0.45
CA ARG A 20 37.02 -41.52 0.22
C ARG A 20 36.62 -40.40 -0.73
N CYS A 21 37.27 -40.28 -1.89
CA CYS A 21 36.94 -39.28 -2.92
C CYS A 21 35.67 -39.67 -3.69
N LEU A 22 35.49 -40.96 -3.98
CA LEU A 22 34.28 -41.50 -4.60
C LEU A 22 33.08 -41.43 -3.65
N LEU A 23 33.29 -41.69 -2.35
CA LEU A 23 32.28 -41.46 -1.32
C LEU A 23 31.98 -39.97 -1.10
N ARG A 24 32.95 -39.05 -1.28
CA ARG A 24 32.70 -37.59 -1.23
C ARG A 24 31.94 -37.09 -2.47
N SER A 25 32.20 -37.61 -3.66
CA SER A 25 31.45 -37.24 -4.87
C SER A 25 30.03 -37.83 -4.89
N LEU A 26 29.84 -39.02 -4.32
CA LEU A 26 28.52 -39.59 -4.08
C LEU A 26 27.78 -38.90 -2.92
N ALA A 27 28.48 -38.45 -1.88
CA ALA A 27 27.89 -37.70 -0.77
C ALA A 27 27.47 -36.26 -1.18
N SER A 28 28.18 -35.62 -2.12
CA SER A 28 27.77 -34.31 -2.67
C SER A 28 26.62 -34.42 -3.67
N ARG A 29 26.35 -35.62 -4.19
CA ARG A 29 25.14 -35.98 -4.95
C ARG A 29 24.00 -36.52 -4.09
N ARG A 30 23.98 -36.24 -2.78
CA ARG A 30 22.70 -36.26 -2.07
C ARG A 30 21.83 -35.16 -2.68
N GLN A 31 21.00 -35.51 -3.65
CA GLN A 31 19.79 -34.76 -3.95
C GLN A 31 19.20 -34.39 -2.60
N GLN A 32 19.10 -33.10 -2.29
CA GLN A 32 18.31 -32.65 -1.15
C GLN A 32 16.88 -33.09 -1.46
N ILE A 33 16.52 -34.30 -1.05
CA ILE A 33 15.13 -34.76 -1.03
C ILE A 33 14.49 -33.88 0.03
N ARG A 34 13.89 -32.78 -0.41
CA ARG A 34 13.03 -31.98 0.45
C ARG A 34 11.85 -32.87 0.79
N HIS A 35 11.85 -33.43 2.00
CA HIS A 35 10.74 -34.21 2.49
C HIS A 35 9.51 -33.30 2.54
N VAL A 36 8.56 -33.54 1.64
CA VAL A 36 7.22 -32.94 1.73
C VAL A 36 6.52 -33.65 2.89
N SER A 37 5.97 -32.90 3.84
CA SER A 37 5.32 -33.51 4.99
C SER A 37 4.10 -34.33 4.55
N SER A 38 3.93 -35.54 5.09
CA SER A 38 2.76 -36.38 4.78
C SER A 38 1.44 -35.66 5.08
N SER A 39 1.43 -34.79 6.09
CA SER A 39 0.28 -33.91 6.39
C SER A 39 -0.08 -32.98 5.22
N TYR A 40 0.92 -32.41 4.52
CA TYR A 40 0.67 -31.55 3.37
C TYR A 40 0.08 -32.33 2.20
N LEU A 41 0.63 -33.50 1.90
CA LEU A 41 0.13 -34.37 0.81
C LEU A 41 -1.30 -34.84 1.09
N ASN A 42 -1.61 -35.24 2.33
CA ASN A 42 -2.96 -35.63 2.73
C ASN A 42 -3.95 -34.47 2.59
N THR A 43 -3.55 -33.26 3.03
CA THR A 43 -4.40 -32.06 2.88
C THR A 43 -4.68 -31.78 1.40
N GLN A 44 -3.68 -31.89 0.52
CA GLN A 44 -3.89 -31.67 -0.91
C GLN A 44 -4.83 -32.71 -1.52
N ALA A 45 -4.69 -33.99 -1.13
CA ALA A 45 -5.57 -35.05 -1.58
C ALA A 45 -7.02 -34.84 -1.13
N GLU A 46 -7.23 -34.40 0.12
CA GLU A 46 -8.56 -34.05 0.64
C GLU A 46 -9.17 -32.85 -0.11
N ALA A 47 -8.37 -31.80 -0.35
CA ALA A 47 -8.81 -30.64 -1.13
C ALA A 47 -9.18 -31.01 -2.57
N GLN A 48 -8.46 -31.97 -3.18
CA GLN A 48 -8.78 -32.46 -4.51
C GLN A 48 -10.09 -33.25 -4.52
N LYS A 49 -10.33 -34.11 -3.52
CA LYS A 49 -11.59 -34.85 -3.36
C LYS A 49 -12.76 -33.90 -3.12
N SER A 50 -12.61 -32.88 -2.28
CA SER A 50 -13.66 -31.89 -2.04
C SER A 50 -13.98 -31.10 -3.32
N TRP A 51 -12.96 -30.74 -4.10
CA TRP A 51 -13.14 -30.09 -5.39
C TRP A 51 -13.87 -30.98 -6.40
N GLN A 52 -13.53 -32.26 -6.49
CA GLN A 52 -14.22 -33.21 -7.37
C GLN A 52 -15.70 -33.36 -6.98
N LYS A 53 -16.01 -33.42 -5.68
CA LYS A 53 -17.40 -33.43 -5.20
C LYS A 53 -18.14 -32.14 -5.59
N LYS A 54 -17.51 -30.98 -5.41
CA LYS A 54 -18.06 -29.68 -5.86
C LYS A 54 -18.30 -29.67 -7.37
N ALA A 55 -17.35 -30.16 -8.16
CA ALA A 55 -17.42 -30.25 -9.62
C ALA A 55 -18.58 -31.13 -10.10
N GLN A 56 -18.90 -32.18 -9.36
CA GLN A 56 -20.04 -33.07 -9.63
C GLN A 56 -21.37 -32.41 -9.27
N LEU A 57 -21.46 -31.76 -8.11
CA LEU A 57 -22.66 -31.00 -7.71
C LEU A 57 -23.00 -29.87 -8.69
N ILE A 58 -21.96 -29.18 -9.22
CA ILE A 58 -22.13 -28.18 -10.28
C ILE A 58 -22.67 -28.83 -11.56
N LYS A 59 -22.12 -29.99 -11.96
CA LYS A 59 -22.57 -30.72 -13.16
C LYS A 59 -24.03 -31.19 -13.04
N GLU A 60 -24.45 -31.56 -11.83
CA GLU A 60 -25.83 -31.96 -11.50
C GLU A 60 -26.79 -30.77 -11.32
N GLY A 61 -26.30 -29.52 -11.43
CA GLY A 61 -27.12 -28.32 -11.26
C GLY A 61 -27.54 -28.03 -9.81
N LYS A 62 -26.98 -28.74 -8.82
CA LYS A 62 -27.33 -28.57 -7.39
C LYS A 62 -26.73 -27.32 -6.78
N ILE A 63 -25.63 -26.82 -7.34
CA ILE A 63 -24.98 -25.56 -6.94
C ILE A 63 -24.62 -24.75 -8.19
N PRO A 64 -24.69 -23.41 -8.13
CA PRO A 64 -24.38 -22.55 -9.27
C PRO A 64 -22.90 -22.60 -9.62
N HIS A 65 -22.58 -22.45 -10.90
CA HIS A 65 -21.20 -22.32 -11.36
C HIS A 65 -20.70 -20.88 -11.12
N LEU A 66 -19.43 -20.70 -10.71
CA LEU A 66 -18.88 -19.34 -10.48
C LEU A 66 -18.96 -18.43 -11.72
N TRP A 67 -18.81 -19.03 -12.90
CA TRP A 67 -18.99 -18.34 -14.18
C TRP A 67 -20.39 -17.73 -14.34
N ASP A 68 -21.45 -18.37 -13.83
CA ASP A 68 -22.81 -17.82 -13.88
C ASP A 68 -22.90 -16.56 -13.01
N LEU A 69 -22.27 -16.56 -11.83
CA LEU A 69 -22.14 -15.36 -11.01
C LEU A 69 -21.42 -14.23 -11.76
N PHE A 70 -20.41 -14.53 -12.59
CA PHE A 70 -19.75 -13.52 -13.41
C PHE A 70 -20.64 -12.94 -14.49
N LYS A 71 -21.49 -13.77 -15.11
CA LYS A 71 -22.49 -13.33 -16.07
C LYS A 71 -23.56 -12.47 -15.42
N ASP A 72 -24.17 -12.96 -14.33
CA ASP A 72 -25.28 -12.30 -13.64
C ASP A 72 -24.88 -10.94 -13.07
N ARG A 73 -23.62 -10.80 -12.65
CA ARG A 73 -23.07 -9.53 -12.15
C ARG A 73 -22.53 -8.62 -13.26
N GLY A 74 -22.45 -9.10 -14.50
CA GLY A 74 -21.99 -8.33 -15.66
C GLY A 74 -20.48 -8.12 -15.73
N TYR A 75 -19.67 -9.06 -15.22
CA TYR A 75 -18.21 -8.97 -15.30
C TYR A 75 -17.63 -9.38 -16.65
N ILE A 76 -18.35 -10.11 -17.49
CA ILE A 76 -17.80 -10.65 -18.74
C ILE A 76 -18.16 -9.70 -19.89
N LYS A 77 -17.14 -9.16 -20.55
CA LYS A 77 -17.28 -8.41 -21.80
C LYS A 77 -16.80 -9.24 -22.99
N ASP A 78 -15.49 -9.48 -23.08
CA ASP A 78 -14.88 -10.25 -24.16
C ASP A 78 -14.20 -11.51 -23.58
N ILE A 79 -14.34 -12.64 -24.26
CA ILE A 79 -13.77 -13.92 -23.84
C ILE A 79 -12.61 -14.28 -24.77
N ALA A 80 -11.44 -14.56 -24.19
CA ALA A 80 -10.27 -15.06 -24.90
C ALA A 80 -10.18 -16.58 -24.68
N GLY A 81 -10.68 -17.34 -25.67
CA GLY A 81 -10.98 -18.77 -25.57
C GLY A 81 -12.45 -19.03 -25.90
N THR A 82 -13.00 -20.17 -25.47
CA THR A 82 -14.46 -20.42 -25.53
C THR A 82 -15.04 -20.47 -24.12
N GLU A 83 -16.29 -20.09 -23.98
CA GLU A 83 -16.98 -20.15 -22.69
C GLU A 83 -17.04 -21.59 -22.16
N GLU A 84 -17.37 -22.54 -23.02
CA GLU A 84 -17.52 -23.95 -22.66
C GLU A 84 -16.21 -24.51 -22.11
N GLN A 85 -15.08 -24.18 -22.74
CA GLN A 85 -13.75 -24.55 -22.26
C GLN A 85 -13.46 -23.94 -20.88
N ILE A 86 -13.77 -22.65 -20.68
CA ILE A 86 -13.54 -21.98 -19.40
C ILE A 86 -14.38 -22.61 -18.28
N ARG A 87 -15.67 -22.84 -18.54
CA ARG A 87 -16.58 -23.49 -17.58
C ARG A 87 -16.09 -24.87 -17.22
N GLU A 88 -15.74 -25.69 -18.21
CA GLU A 88 -15.29 -27.05 -17.96
C GLU A 88 -13.95 -27.09 -17.22
N LEU A 89 -13.01 -26.21 -17.57
CA LEU A 89 -11.73 -26.04 -16.89
C LEU A 89 -11.92 -25.63 -15.43
N MET A 90 -12.72 -24.59 -15.17
CA MET A 90 -13.02 -24.10 -13.82
C MET A 90 -13.77 -25.11 -12.97
N ARG A 91 -14.61 -25.93 -13.58
CA ARG A 91 -15.35 -26.99 -12.89
C ARG A 91 -14.42 -28.13 -12.50
N ARG A 92 -13.62 -28.66 -13.44
CA ARG A 92 -12.78 -29.85 -13.22
C ARG A 92 -11.49 -29.57 -12.46
N GLN A 93 -10.93 -28.36 -12.59
CA GLN A 93 -9.67 -28.00 -11.99
C GLN A 93 -9.76 -26.67 -11.24
N ARG A 94 -9.08 -26.67 -10.10
CA ARG A 94 -8.87 -25.49 -9.28
C ARG A 94 -7.79 -24.60 -9.86
N ILE A 95 -8.11 -23.90 -10.93
CA ILE A 95 -7.16 -23.05 -11.65
C ILE A 95 -6.72 -21.83 -10.83
N GLY A 96 -5.55 -21.28 -11.18
CA GLY A 96 -5.14 -19.95 -10.79
C GLY A 96 -5.60 -18.89 -11.79
N ALA A 97 -5.97 -17.72 -11.30
CA ALA A 97 -6.20 -16.52 -12.09
C ALA A 97 -5.34 -15.37 -11.62
N TYR A 98 -5.05 -14.42 -12.52
CA TYR A 98 -4.33 -13.21 -12.16
C TYR A 98 -4.88 -11.94 -12.79
N VAL A 99 -4.61 -10.83 -12.12
CA VAL A 99 -4.78 -9.46 -12.62
C VAL A 99 -3.44 -8.74 -12.51
N GLY A 100 -2.98 -8.18 -13.63
CA GLY A 100 -1.77 -7.35 -13.68
C GLY A 100 -2.08 -5.88 -13.44
N ILE A 101 -1.22 -5.21 -12.67
CA ILE A 101 -1.33 -3.80 -12.34
C ILE A 101 0.03 -3.14 -12.56
N ASP A 102 0.09 -2.19 -13.49
CA ASP A 102 1.27 -1.37 -13.69
C ASP A 102 1.25 -0.16 -12.73
N PRO A 103 2.29 0.03 -11.90
CA PRO A 103 2.40 1.12 -10.93
C PRO A 103 2.71 2.48 -11.58
N THR A 104 1.76 3.00 -12.36
CA THR A 104 1.88 4.31 -13.04
C THR A 104 1.64 5.51 -12.12
N ALA A 105 1.06 5.28 -10.95
CA ALA A 105 0.70 6.28 -9.97
C ALA A 105 0.94 5.73 -8.55
N PRO A 106 1.05 6.58 -7.52
CA PRO A 106 1.30 6.14 -6.14
C PRO A 106 0.12 5.40 -5.50
N SER A 107 -1.02 5.31 -6.18
CA SER A 107 -2.24 4.69 -5.66
C SER A 107 -3.07 4.09 -6.80
N LEU A 108 -3.82 3.05 -6.49
CA LEU A 108 -4.91 2.58 -7.33
C LEU A 108 -6.07 3.58 -7.28
N HIS A 109 -6.83 3.64 -8.35
CA HIS A 109 -8.12 4.32 -8.41
C HIS A 109 -9.27 3.32 -8.59
N VAL A 110 -10.52 3.77 -8.42
CA VAL A 110 -11.73 2.93 -8.50
C VAL A 110 -11.78 2.06 -9.77
N GLY A 111 -11.34 2.57 -10.92
CA GLY A 111 -11.26 1.78 -12.16
C GLY A 111 -10.43 0.49 -12.07
N HIS A 112 -9.37 0.45 -11.25
CA HIS A 112 -8.56 -0.76 -11.03
C HIS A 112 -9.27 -1.80 -10.16
N LEU A 113 -10.26 -1.39 -9.38
CA LEU A 113 -11.01 -2.29 -8.51
C LEU A 113 -11.87 -3.24 -9.33
N LEU A 114 -12.40 -2.81 -10.48
CA LEU A 114 -13.29 -3.60 -11.32
C LEU A 114 -12.70 -4.95 -11.78
N PRO A 115 -11.50 -5.02 -12.42
CA PRO A 115 -10.90 -6.31 -12.77
C PRO A 115 -10.44 -7.12 -11.53
N LEU A 116 -10.19 -6.47 -10.39
CA LEU A 116 -9.87 -7.17 -9.13
C LEU A 116 -11.08 -7.85 -8.49
N MET A 117 -12.30 -7.34 -8.69
CA MET A 117 -13.51 -7.93 -8.12
C MET A 117 -13.76 -9.40 -8.52
N PRO A 118 -13.74 -9.79 -9.81
CA PRO A 118 -13.86 -11.21 -10.18
C PRO A 118 -12.69 -12.03 -9.64
N LEU A 119 -11.48 -11.47 -9.53
CA LEU A 119 -10.34 -12.14 -8.90
C LEU A 119 -10.60 -12.41 -7.40
N PHE A 120 -11.24 -11.47 -6.69
CA PHE A 120 -11.67 -11.67 -5.30
C PHE A 120 -12.77 -12.72 -5.18
N TRP A 121 -13.75 -12.72 -6.10
CA TRP A 121 -14.77 -13.77 -6.17
C TRP A 121 -14.18 -15.15 -6.42
N MET A 122 -13.18 -15.25 -7.30
CA MET A 122 -12.40 -16.48 -7.51
C MET A 122 -11.76 -16.93 -6.19
N TYR A 123 -11.08 -16.04 -5.47
CA TYR A 123 -10.48 -16.34 -4.18
C TYR A 123 -11.50 -16.88 -3.16
N ILE A 124 -12.64 -16.19 -3.01
CA ILE A 124 -13.72 -16.54 -2.07
C ILE A 124 -14.38 -17.88 -2.43
N ASN A 125 -14.39 -18.25 -3.71
CA ASN A 125 -14.88 -19.55 -4.17
C ASN A 125 -13.82 -20.66 -4.15
N GLY A 126 -12.67 -20.36 -3.56
CA GLY A 126 -11.58 -21.28 -3.41
C GLY A 126 -10.79 -21.48 -4.71
N TYR A 127 -10.71 -20.55 -5.64
CA TYR A 127 -9.68 -20.60 -6.69
C TYR A 127 -8.39 -19.95 -6.19
N ARG A 128 -7.28 -20.14 -6.92
CA ARG A 128 -6.02 -19.43 -6.62
C ARG A 128 -6.07 -18.05 -7.27
N ALA A 129 -5.80 -17.00 -6.51
CA ALA A 129 -5.88 -15.62 -6.99
C ALA A 129 -4.53 -14.91 -6.87
N ILE A 130 -4.03 -14.33 -7.95
CA ILE A 130 -2.72 -13.67 -7.98
C ILE A 130 -2.88 -12.21 -8.43
N SER A 131 -2.43 -11.28 -7.60
CA SER A 131 -2.25 -9.89 -8.00
C SER A 131 -0.79 -9.70 -8.41
N VAL A 132 -0.54 -9.21 -9.63
CA VAL A 132 0.81 -8.95 -10.14
C VAL A 132 1.04 -7.44 -10.15
N VAL A 133 2.10 -7.00 -9.48
CA VAL A 133 2.59 -5.62 -9.58
C VAL A 133 3.68 -5.59 -10.63
N GLY A 134 3.47 -4.77 -11.66
CA GLY A 134 4.33 -4.64 -12.82
C GLY A 134 5.57 -3.81 -12.59
N GLY A 135 6.47 -4.21 -11.69
CA GLY A 135 7.67 -3.42 -11.39
C GLY A 135 8.67 -3.29 -12.54
N ALA A 136 8.77 -4.30 -13.40
CA ALA A 136 9.58 -4.27 -14.63
C ALA A 136 8.81 -3.63 -15.79
N THR A 137 7.55 -4.01 -15.99
CA THR A 137 6.68 -3.50 -17.06
C THR A 137 6.37 -2.01 -16.91
N ALA A 138 6.32 -1.48 -15.69
CA ALA A 138 6.16 -0.04 -15.44
C ALA A 138 7.29 0.82 -16.00
N LYS A 139 8.51 0.28 -16.15
CA LYS A 139 9.66 1.00 -16.71
C LYS A 139 9.51 1.23 -18.22
N VAL A 140 8.75 0.36 -18.88
CA VAL A 140 8.44 0.42 -20.31
C VAL A 140 7.14 1.18 -20.53
N GLY A 141 6.08 0.76 -19.82
CA GLY A 141 4.75 1.33 -19.89
C GLY A 141 3.89 0.74 -21.01
N ASP A 142 2.65 0.40 -20.67
CA ASP A 142 1.67 -0.09 -21.64
C ASP A 142 1.26 1.02 -22.65
N PRO A 143 1.47 0.82 -23.97
CA PRO A 143 1.04 1.75 -25.01
C PRO A 143 -0.46 1.66 -25.34
N THR A 144 -1.17 0.66 -24.81
CA THR A 144 -2.55 0.35 -25.18
C THR A 144 -3.49 1.55 -24.95
N GLY A 145 -4.20 1.93 -26.01
CA GLY A 145 -5.20 3.00 -25.96
C GLY A 145 -4.62 4.42 -25.91
N ARG A 146 -3.31 4.61 -26.03
CA ARG A 146 -2.63 5.92 -25.99
C ARG A 146 -2.10 6.32 -27.36
N LEU A 147 -1.98 7.63 -27.61
CA LEU A 147 -1.39 8.19 -28.84
C LEU A 147 0.01 8.73 -28.63
N HIS A 148 0.33 9.18 -27.41
CA HIS A 148 1.64 9.71 -27.05
C HIS A 148 2.35 8.73 -26.10
N SER A 149 3.67 8.69 -26.21
CA SER A 149 4.54 7.96 -25.28
C SER A 149 4.45 8.53 -23.88
N ARG A 150 4.75 7.70 -22.87
CA ARG A 150 4.71 8.14 -21.48
C ARG A 150 5.91 9.02 -21.18
N GLU A 151 5.68 10.07 -20.40
CA GLU A 151 6.77 10.78 -19.75
C GLU A 151 7.60 9.79 -18.92
N PRO A 152 8.94 9.82 -19.03
CA PRO A 152 9.80 8.93 -18.27
C PRO A 152 9.57 9.12 -16.77
N ILE A 153 9.18 8.03 -16.09
CA ILE A 153 9.04 8.03 -14.63
C ILE A 153 10.41 7.74 -14.02
N THR A 154 10.81 8.49 -12.99
CA THR A 154 12.10 8.24 -12.32
C THR A 154 12.09 6.87 -11.62
N LYS A 155 13.27 6.27 -11.43
CA LYS A 155 13.38 4.97 -10.73
C LYS A 155 12.89 5.06 -9.28
N ALA A 156 13.14 6.18 -8.61
CA ALA A 156 12.64 6.51 -7.28
C ALA A 156 11.10 6.45 -7.25
N ASP A 157 10.45 7.10 -8.21
CA ASP A 157 8.99 7.17 -8.31
C ASP A 157 8.37 5.81 -8.60
N ILE A 158 8.95 5.03 -9.52
CA ILE A 158 8.49 3.65 -9.80
C ILE A 158 8.56 2.82 -8.51
N THR A 159 9.66 2.93 -7.75
CA THR A 159 9.85 2.19 -6.50
C THR A 159 8.85 2.62 -5.43
N MET A 160 8.62 3.91 -5.29
CA MET A 160 7.59 4.46 -4.40
C MET A 160 6.20 3.93 -4.77
N ASN A 161 5.83 4.01 -6.05
CA ASN A 161 4.53 3.56 -6.55
C ASN A 161 4.31 2.06 -6.32
N ILE A 162 5.31 1.23 -6.65
CA ILE A 162 5.29 -0.22 -6.36
C ILE A 162 5.02 -0.46 -4.87
N THR A 163 5.73 0.26 -4.00
CA THR A 163 5.59 0.10 -2.54
C THR A 163 4.18 0.43 -2.09
N LYS A 164 3.69 1.61 -2.45
CA LYS A 164 2.37 2.09 -2.03
C LYS A 164 1.26 1.17 -2.54
N ILE A 165 1.29 0.80 -3.82
CA ILE A 165 0.33 -0.15 -4.41
C ILE A 165 0.41 -1.52 -3.75
N HIS A 166 1.60 -2.04 -3.45
CA HIS A 166 1.76 -3.33 -2.78
C HIS A 166 1.06 -3.32 -1.40
N TYR A 167 1.28 -2.27 -0.59
CA TYR A 167 0.63 -2.15 0.72
C TYR A 167 -0.88 -1.91 0.62
N GLN A 168 -1.30 -1.11 -0.35
CA GLN A 168 -2.72 -0.85 -0.61
C GLN A 168 -3.45 -2.14 -1.00
N LEU A 169 -2.90 -2.94 -1.91
CA LEU A 169 -3.44 -4.26 -2.28
C LEU A 169 -3.45 -5.21 -1.08
N LYS A 170 -2.39 -5.23 -0.26
CA LYS A 170 -2.35 -6.04 0.95
C LYS A 170 -3.48 -5.69 1.92
N ARG A 171 -3.78 -4.39 2.11
CA ARG A 171 -4.91 -3.93 2.92
C ARG A 171 -6.25 -4.36 2.31
N ILE A 172 -6.45 -4.12 1.01
CA ILE A 172 -7.67 -4.53 0.29
C ILE A 172 -7.90 -6.04 0.44
N TRP A 173 -6.87 -6.88 0.28
CA TRP A 173 -6.99 -8.33 0.47
C TRP A 173 -7.40 -8.75 1.89
N LEU A 174 -6.97 -8.03 2.92
CA LEU A 174 -7.43 -8.28 4.30
C LEU A 174 -8.90 -7.90 4.46
N ASN A 175 -9.31 -6.78 3.86
CA ASN A 175 -10.69 -6.34 3.86
C ASN A 175 -11.59 -7.30 3.06
N VAL A 176 -11.12 -7.88 1.95
CA VAL A 176 -11.81 -8.94 1.21
C VAL A 176 -12.09 -10.14 2.12
N GLU A 177 -11.10 -10.58 2.90
CA GLU A 177 -11.28 -11.70 3.85
C GLU A 177 -12.30 -11.35 4.96
N SER A 178 -12.25 -10.12 5.48
CA SER A 178 -13.20 -9.61 6.48
C SER A 178 -14.63 -9.55 5.93
N GLN A 179 -14.79 -8.99 4.73
CA GLN A 179 -16.06 -8.89 4.02
C GLN A 179 -16.65 -10.26 3.69
N ALA A 180 -15.83 -11.18 3.17
CA ALA A 180 -16.24 -12.53 2.87
C ALA A 180 -16.78 -13.24 4.14
N GLY A 181 -16.10 -13.06 5.28
CA GLY A 181 -16.58 -13.58 6.56
C GLY A 181 -17.96 -13.05 6.97
N ARG A 182 -18.23 -11.75 6.75
CA ARG A 182 -19.52 -11.11 7.05
C ARG A 182 -20.67 -11.70 6.24
N PHE A 183 -20.40 -12.16 5.03
CA PHE A 183 -21.37 -12.83 4.16
C PHE A 183 -21.37 -14.36 4.28
N GLY A 184 -20.73 -14.91 5.32
CA GLY A 184 -20.77 -16.34 5.62
C GLY A 184 -19.80 -17.22 4.82
N TYR A 185 -18.90 -16.63 4.02
CA TYR A 185 -17.87 -17.38 3.33
C TYR A 185 -16.77 -17.79 4.31
N LYS A 186 -16.62 -19.10 4.54
CA LYS A 186 -15.62 -19.65 5.45
C LYS A 186 -14.35 -20.00 4.68
N LYS A 187 -13.23 -19.42 5.13
CA LYS A 187 -11.91 -19.74 4.58
C LYS A 187 -11.55 -21.19 4.90
N GLU A 188 -11.41 -22.01 3.87
CA GLU A 188 -10.87 -23.36 4.02
C GLU A 188 -9.34 -23.29 4.18
N PRO A 189 -8.78 -23.75 5.32
CA PRO A 189 -7.35 -23.72 5.56
C PRO A 189 -6.59 -24.49 4.48
N ARG A 190 -5.43 -23.96 4.04
CA ARG A 190 -4.54 -24.55 3.01
C ARG A 190 -5.12 -24.70 1.60
N VAL A 191 -6.43 -24.52 1.45
CA VAL A 191 -7.13 -24.49 0.17
C VAL A 191 -7.02 -23.07 -0.38
N TRP A 192 -7.67 -22.08 0.24
CA TRP A 192 -7.68 -20.70 -0.27
C TRP A 192 -6.26 -20.13 -0.38
N SER A 193 -5.86 -19.76 -1.59
CA SER A 193 -4.51 -19.32 -1.89
C SER A 193 -4.56 -18.00 -2.66
N ARG A 194 -3.93 -16.98 -2.09
CA ARG A 194 -3.69 -15.70 -2.75
C ARG A 194 -2.22 -15.36 -2.73
N ALA A 195 -1.74 -14.72 -3.79
CA ALA A 195 -0.37 -14.23 -3.87
C ALA A 195 -0.35 -12.80 -4.41
N LEU A 196 0.57 -12.00 -3.88
CA LEU A 196 0.90 -10.68 -4.40
C LEU A 196 2.36 -10.76 -4.85
N VAL A 197 2.59 -10.75 -6.17
CA VAL A 197 3.90 -10.96 -6.77
C VAL A 197 4.34 -9.72 -7.53
N ASN A 198 5.66 -9.56 -7.70
CA ASN A 198 6.24 -8.47 -8.48
C ASN A 198 7.03 -9.07 -9.65
N ASN A 199 6.75 -8.65 -10.88
CA ASN A 199 7.43 -9.22 -12.04
C ASN A 199 8.93 -8.91 -12.11
N SER A 200 9.40 -7.88 -11.40
CA SER A 200 10.84 -7.65 -11.21
C SER A 200 11.57 -8.88 -10.63
N GLN A 201 10.88 -9.75 -9.88
CA GLN A 201 11.49 -10.93 -9.25
C GLN A 201 12.06 -11.92 -10.27
N TRP A 202 11.39 -12.13 -11.40
CA TRP A 202 11.94 -12.98 -12.46
C TRP A 202 12.77 -12.18 -13.45
N TYR A 203 12.36 -10.96 -13.82
CA TYR A 203 13.11 -10.14 -14.78
C TYR A 203 14.53 -9.79 -14.30
N ASN A 204 14.75 -9.62 -13.00
CA ASN A 204 16.08 -9.31 -12.46
C ASN A 204 17.11 -10.43 -12.69
N SER A 205 16.67 -11.68 -12.82
CA SER A 205 17.54 -12.85 -13.06
C SER A 205 17.42 -13.43 -14.46
N LEU A 206 16.47 -12.93 -15.26
CA LEU A 206 16.14 -13.48 -16.57
C LEU A 206 17.11 -12.96 -17.62
N ARG A 207 17.75 -13.89 -18.34
CA ARG A 207 18.62 -13.52 -19.45
C ARG A 207 17.76 -13.16 -20.65
N PHE A 208 17.99 -12.00 -21.26
CA PHE A 208 17.25 -11.56 -22.43
C PHE A 208 17.23 -12.61 -23.56
N ILE A 209 18.37 -13.29 -23.78
CA ILE A 209 18.49 -14.34 -24.80
C ILE A 209 17.51 -15.51 -24.59
N GLU A 210 17.10 -15.78 -23.35
CA GLU A 210 16.13 -16.83 -23.04
C GLU A 210 14.72 -16.45 -23.53
N ILE A 211 14.35 -15.18 -23.42
CA ILE A 211 13.09 -14.66 -23.98
C ILE A 211 13.14 -14.72 -25.50
N VAL A 212 14.27 -14.32 -26.10
CA VAL A 212 14.43 -14.34 -27.56
C VAL A 212 14.28 -15.78 -28.09
N ASP A 213 14.94 -16.74 -27.45
CA ASP A 213 14.93 -18.14 -27.88
C ASP A 213 13.56 -18.81 -27.70
N ARG A 214 12.89 -18.58 -26.56
CA ARG A 214 11.63 -19.26 -26.20
C ARG A 214 10.39 -18.56 -26.75
N LEU A 215 10.39 -17.24 -26.82
CA LEU A 215 9.20 -16.45 -27.16
C LEU A 215 9.33 -15.76 -28.53
N PHE A 216 10.39 -14.98 -28.77
CA PHE A 216 10.44 -14.08 -29.94
C PHE A 216 10.43 -14.84 -31.27
N LYS A 217 11.00 -16.04 -31.34
CA LYS A 217 10.98 -16.87 -32.56
C LYS A 217 9.57 -17.20 -33.06
N GLY A 218 8.59 -17.27 -32.16
CA GLY A 218 7.19 -17.54 -32.50
C GLY A 218 6.39 -16.31 -32.91
N MET A 219 6.93 -15.11 -32.65
CA MET A 219 6.19 -13.87 -32.80
C MET A 219 6.52 -13.25 -34.16
N ARG A 220 5.51 -13.17 -35.03
CA ARG A 220 5.66 -12.58 -36.37
C ARG A 220 5.42 -11.07 -36.32
N LEU A 221 6.34 -10.30 -36.89
CA LEU A 221 6.24 -8.84 -36.93
C LEU A 221 4.99 -8.34 -37.68
N GLY A 222 4.63 -8.95 -38.82
CA GLY A 222 3.46 -8.55 -39.61
C GLY A 222 2.17 -8.47 -38.78
N PRO A 223 1.72 -9.58 -38.15
CA PRO A 223 0.59 -9.57 -37.24
C PRO A 223 0.70 -8.57 -36.08
N MET A 224 1.88 -8.44 -35.47
CA MET A 224 2.09 -7.47 -34.38
C MET A 224 1.91 -6.02 -34.84
N LEU A 225 2.47 -5.65 -35.98
CA LEU A 225 2.32 -4.32 -36.61
C LEU A 225 0.88 -4.06 -37.08
N SER A 226 0.15 -5.12 -37.43
CA SER A 226 -1.22 -5.00 -37.93
C SER A 226 -2.25 -4.67 -36.85
N ARG A 227 -1.87 -4.74 -35.56
CA ARG A 227 -2.76 -4.46 -34.44
C ARG A 227 -3.22 -3.01 -34.45
N GLU A 228 -4.50 -2.79 -34.19
CA GLU A 228 -5.11 -1.46 -34.21
C GLU A 228 -4.42 -0.47 -33.25
N THR A 229 -3.99 -0.93 -32.07
CA THR A 229 -3.24 -0.11 -31.11
C THR A 229 -1.91 0.38 -31.68
N VAL A 230 -1.21 -0.48 -32.42
CA VAL A 230 0.08 -0.18 -33.04
C VAL A 230 -0.12 0.74 -34.23
N LYS A 231 -1.00 0.37 -35.17
CA LYS A 231 -1.33 1.19 -36.35
C LYS A 231 -1.73 2.60 -35.96
N ARG A 232 -2.68 2.73 -35.03
CA ARG A 232 -3.20 4.04 -34.63
C ARG A 232 -2.14 4.92 -33.99
N LYS A 233 -1.23 4.35 -33.20
CA LYS A 233 -0.12 5.10 -32.59
C LYS A 233 0.95 5.47 -33.63
N MET A 234 1.24 4.58 -34.58
CA MET A 234 2.17 4.87 -35.69
C MET A 234 1.64 5.95 -36.66
N GLU A 235 0.34 5.94 -36.96
CA GLU A 235 -0.26 6.87 -37.93
C GLU A 235 -0.66 8.22 -37.33
N LYS A 236 -1.17 8.22 -36.08
CA LYS A 236 -1.79 9.41 -35.45
C LYS A 236 -1.07 9.88 -34.19
N GLY A 237 -0.01 9.19 -33.78
CA GLY A 237 0.75 9.47 -32.56
C GLY A 237 2.16 9.96 -32.84
N ASP A 238 3.03 9.78 -31.85
CA ASP A 238 4.46 10.11 -31.90
C ASP A 238 5.34 8.97 -32.47
N GLY A 239 4.73 7.96 -33.10
CA GLY A 239 5.40 6.71 -33.48
C GLY A 239 5.43 5.72 -32.32
N MET A 240 6.03 4.55 -32.53
CA MET A 240 6.13 3.50 -31.51
C MET A 240 7.58 3.13 -31.28
N SER A 241 8.05 3.28 -30.03
CA SER A 241 9.38 2.86 -29.64
C SER A 241 9.45 1.33 -29.46
N LEU A 242 10.65 0.78 -29.55
CA LEU A 242 10.85 -0.68 -29.48
C LEU A 242 10.42 -1.27 -28.12
N ASP A 243 10.68 -0.55 -27.03
CA ASP A 243 10.28 -0.96 -25.68
C ASP A 243 8.76 -1.05 -25.55
N GLU A 244 8.01 -0.03 -26.00
CA GLU A 244 6.55 -0.08 -26.06
C GLU A 244 6.05 -1.22 -26.95
N PHE A 245 6.69 -1.44 -28.10
CA PHE A 245 6.31 -2.51 -29.04
C PHE A 245 6.47 -3.91 -28.44
N ILE A 246 7.49 -4.14 -27.59
CA ILE A 246 7.71 -5.44 -26.94
C ILE A 246 6.89 -5.61 -25.64
N TYR A 247 6.19 -4.58 -25.16
CA TYR A 247 5.40 -4.63 -23.92
C TYR A 247 4.42 -5.83 -23.87
N PRO A 248 3.62 -6.14 -24.93
CA PRO A 248 2.73 -7.30 -24.89
C PRO A 248 3.48 -8.63 -24.74
N LEU A 249 4.71 -8.72 -25.25
CA LEU A 249 5.55 -9.92 -25.10
C LEU A 249 6.08 -10.05 -23.66
N MET A 250 6.37 -8.92 -23.01
CA MET A 250 6.72 -8.92 -21.58
C MET A 250 5.55 -9.41 -20.73
N GLN A 251 4.35 -8.88 -20.98
CA GLN A 251 3.13 -9.32 -20.29
C GLN A 251 2.82 -10.80 -20.54
N ALA A 252 3.07 -11.29 -21.76
CA ALA A 252 2.94 -12.71 -22.08
C ALA A 252 3.96 -13.58 -21.32
N TRP A 253 5.19 -13.11 -21.16
CA TRP A 253 6.21 -13.80 -20.38
C TRP A 253 5.85 -13.87 -18.89
N ASP A 254 5.31 -12.80 -18.32
CA ASP A 254 4.78 -12.78 -16.95
C ASP A 254 3.75 -13.90 -16.78
N TRP A 255 2.82 -14.01 -17.72
CA TRP A 255 1.83 -15.07 -17.70
C TRP A 255 2.47 -16.45 -17.84
N TRP A 256 3.39 -16.66 -18.79
CA TRP A 256 4.11 -17.93 -18.93
C TRP A 256 4.81 -18.36 -17.63
N HIS A 257 5.49 -17.43 -16.95
CA HIS A 257 6.16 -17.72 -15.69
C HIS A 257 5.18 -18.25 -14.63
N MET A 258 4.04 -17.55 -14.45
CA MET A 258 3.00 -17.96 -13.50
C MET A 258 2.21 -19.19 -13.96
N PHE A 259 2.06 -19.38 -15.27
CA PHE A 259 1.40 -20.52 -15.87
C PHE A 259 2.18 -21.79 -15.55
N ASN A 260 3.49 -21.77 -15.78
CA ASN A 260 4.37 -22.91 -15.51
C ASN A 260 4.59 -23.12 -14.01
N LYS A 261 4.88 -22.07 -13.23
CA LYS A 261 5.30 -22.21 -11.82
C LYS A 261 4.14 -22.21 -10.82
N LEU A 262 3.05 -21.49 -11.10
CA LEU A 262 2.00 -21.19 -10.11
C LEU A 262 0.62 -21.77 -10.51
N GLY A 263 0.52 -22.45 -11.65
CA GLY A 263 -0.75 -23.05 -12.11
C GLY A 263 -1.79 -22.01 -12.53
N VAL A 264 -1.35 -20.81 -12.92
CA VAL A 264 -2.25 -19.75 -13.39
C VAL A 264 -2.69 -20.06 -14.82
N ARG A 265 -3.98 -20.33 -15.01
CA ARG A 265 -4.57 -20.63 -16.32
C ARG A 265 -5.40 -19.48 -16.88
N MET A 266 -5.82 -18.55 -16.02
CA MET A 266 -6.72 -17.47 -16.40
C MET A 266 -6.09 -16.09 -16.22
N GLN A 267 -6.16 -15.24 -17.25
CA GLN A 267 -5.89 -13.81 -17.12
C GLN A 267 -7.20 -13.02 -17.11
N ILE A 268 -7.32 -12.08 -16.18
CA ILE A 268 -8.43 -11.13 -16.11
C ILE A 268 -7.87 -9.73 -16.32
N GLY A 269 -8.51 -8.94 -17.18
CA GLY A 269 -8.08 -7.57 -17.48
C GLY A 269 -9.24 -6.62 -17.75
N GLY A 270 -8.95 -5.32 -17.85
CA GLY A 270 -9.90 -4.35 -18.39
C GLY A 270 -10.19 -4.61 -19.87
N SER A 271 -11.26 -4.02 -20.41
CA SER A 271 -11.62 -4.18 -21.83
C SER A 271 -10.54 -3.75 -22.81
N ASP A 272 -9.68 -2.82 -22.39
CA ASP A 272 -8.51 -2.37 -23.14
C ASP A 272 -7.42 -3.45 -23.24
N GLN A 273 -7.35 -4.39 -22.29
CA GLN A 273 -6.32 -5.43 -22.23
C GLN A 273 -6.61 -6.66 -23.11
N TYR A 274 -7.72 -6.69 -23.85
CA TYR A 274 -8.12 -7.87 -24.64
C TYR A 274 -7.02 -8.33 -25.61
N GLY A 275 -6.43 -7.40 -26.38
CA GLY A 275 -5.36 -7.73 -27.33
C GLY A 275 -4.12 -8.32 -26.66
N ASN A 276 -3.77 -7.82 -25.47
CA ASN A 276 -2.62 -8.34 -24.71
C ASN A 276 -2.92 -9.73 -24.12
N ILE A 277 -4.16 -9.99 -23.69
CA ILE A 277 -4.59 -11.32 -23.21
C ILE A 277 -4.51 -12.35 -24.35
N VAL A 278 -5.03 -12.03 -25.53
CA VAL A 278 -4.96 -12.92 -26.69
C VAL A 278 -3.50 -13.21 -27.08
N SER A 279 -2.65 -12.18 -27.08
CA SER A 279 -1.21 -12.33 -27.30
C SER A 279 -0.55 -13.27 -26.29
N GLY A 280 -0.96 -13.18 -25.02
CA GLY A 280 -0.50 -14.05 -23.95
C GLY A 280 -0.88 -15.50 -24.20
N ILE A 281 -2.11 -15.77 -24.63
CA ILE A 281 -2.59 -17.11 -25.00
C ILE A 281 -1.74 -17.70 -26.15
N GLU A 282 -1.56 -16.94 -27.23
CA GLU A 282 -0.76 -17.38 -28.38
C GLU A 282 0.70 -17.65 -27.99
N SER A 283 1.28 -16.77 -27.19
CA SER A 283 2.65 -16.88 -26.68
C SER A 283 2.84 -18.11 -25.80
N ILE A 284 1.91 -18.39 -24.88
CA ILE A 284 1.97 -19.56 -24.01
C ILE A 284 1.85 -20.85 -24.82
N LYS A 285 0.92 -20.91 -25.78
CA LYS A 285 0.77 -22.06 -26.68
C LYS A 285 2.07 -22.29 -27.46
N TYR A 286 2.65 -21.23 -28.03
CA TYR A 286 3.92 -21.33 -28.74
C TYR A 286 5.06 -21.84 -27.86
N ILE A 287 5.26 -21.25 -26.66
CA ILE A 287 6.34 -21.67 -25.75
C ILE A 287 6.15 -23.14 -25.33
N ARG A 288 4.91 -23.54 -25.02
CA ARG A 288 4.56 -24.93 -24.68
C ARG A 288 4.91 -25.89 -25.83
N ASP A 289 4.49 -25.56 -27.03
CA ASP A 289 4.58 -26.47 -28.18
C ASP A 289 6.01 -26.59 -28.71
N SER A 290 6.78 -25.49 -28.62
CA SER A 290 8.19 -25.38 -29.02
C SER A 290 9.20 -25.81 -27.94
N GLU A 291 8.75 -26.15 -26.73
CA GLU A 291 9.63 -26.63 -25.65
C GLU A 291 10.37 -27.91 -26.08
N ARG A 292 11.70 -27.83 -26.02
CA ARG A 292 12.61 -28.88 -26.52
C ARG A 292 12.90 -29.91 -25.45
N ASP A 293 12.90 -29.50 -24.18
CA ASP A 293 13.11 -30.42 -23.06
C ASP A 293 11.84 -31.23 -22.81
N PRO A 294 11.84 -32.56 -23.04
CA PRO A 294 10.67 -33.40 -22.80
C PRO A 294 10.19 -33.36 -21.36
N ALA A 295 11.08 -33.08 -20.38
CA ALA A 295 10.72 -32.98 -18.97
C ALA A 295 10.03 -31.65 -18.62
N ALA A 296 10.23 -30.60 -19.43
CA ALA A 296 9.61 -29.29 -19.24
C ALA A 296 8.38 -29.07 -20.14
N LYS A 297 8.14 -29.94 -21.12
CA LYS A 297 7.03 -29.84 -22.05
C LYS A 297 5.70 -30.08 -21.35
N LEU A 298 4.82 -29.07 -21.36
CA LEU A 298 3.47 -29.21 -20.82
C LEU A 298 2.56 -29.87 -21.87
N PRO A 299 1.61 -30.71 -21.46
CA PRO A 299 0.70 -31.38 -22.39
C PRO A 299 -0.25 -30.37 -23.04
N ASP A 300 -0.70 -30.68 -24.26
CA ASP A 300 -1.79 -29.95 -24.91
C ASP A 300 -3.13 -30.57 -24.51
N ASP A 301 -3.59 -30.22 -23.32
CA ASP A 301 -4.89 -30.65 -22.79
C ASP A 301 -5.68 -29.46 -22.24
N LEU A 302 -6.94 -29.74 -21.86
CA LEU A 302 -7.82 -28.74 -21.26
C LEU A 302 -7.20 -28.08 -20.01
N PHE A 303 -6.51 -28.85 -19.18
CA PHE A 303 -5.92 -28.40 -17.91
C PHE A 303 -4.70 -27.50 -18.08
N HIS A 304 -4.12 -27.46 -19.29
CA HIS A 304 -3.01 -26.62 -19.71
C HIS A 304 -3.41 -25.71 -20.87
N THR A 305 -4.70 -25.39 -20.98
CA THR A 305 -5.18 -24.38 -21.91
C THR A 305 -5.18 -23.01 -21.22
N PRO A 306 -4.43 -22.01 -21.74
CA PRO A 306 -4.53 -20.63 -21.25
C PRO A 306 -5.84 -20.01 -21.74
N VAL A 307 -6.55 -19.34 -20.83
CA VAL A 307 -7.84 -18.69 -21.08
C VAL A 307 -7.85 -17.30 -20.46
N GLY A 308 -8.75 -16.43 -20.89
CA GLY A 308 -8.90 -15.13 -20.24
C GLY A 308 -10.23 -14.48 -20.57
N PHE A 309 -10.54 -13.41 -19.86
CA PHE A 309 -11.68 -12.56 -20.19
C PHE A 309 -11.42 -11.13 -19.75
N THR A 310 -12.17 -10.20 -20.34
CA THR A 310 -12.14 -8.79 -19.97
C THR A 310 -13.38 -8.37 -19.22
N VAL A 311 -13.20 -7.43 -18.29
CA VAL A 311 -14.30 -6.72 -17.63
C VAL A 311 -14.74 -5.51 -18.46
N PRO A 312 -16.04 -5.13 -18.41
CA PRO A 312 -16.53 -4.00 -19.16
C PRO A 312 -15.84 -2.69 -18.75
N LEU A 313 -15.63 -1.79 -19.71
CA LEU A 313 -15.26 -0.43 -19.36
C LEU A 313 -16.48 0.24 -18.72
N LEU A 314 -16.32 0.71 -17.49
CA LEU A 314 -17.36 1.53 -16.88
C LEU A 314 -17.28 2.95 -17.46
N THR A 315 -18.37 3.35 -18.11
CA THR A 315 -18.67 4.73 -18.46
C THR A 315 -19.82 5.20 -17.59
N ASP A 316 -19.83 6.48 -17.22
CA ASP A 316 -21.03 7.09 -16.64
C ASP A 316 -22.07 7.39 -17.72
N SER A 317 -23.24 7.87 -17.31
CA SER A 317 -24.33 8.27 -18.20
C SER A 317 -23.97 9.39 -19.18
N SER A 318 -22.87 10.12 -18.96
CA SER A 318 -22.34 11.12 -19.90
C SER A 318 -21.27 10.57 -20.84
N GLY A 319 -20.94 9.28 -20.74
CA GLY A 319 -19.94 8.60 -21.56
C GLY A 319 -18.50 8.79 -21.09
N ALA A 320 -18.25 9.49 -19.98
CA ALA A 320 -16.93 9.65 -19.39
C ALA A 320 -16.49 8.37 -18.67
N LYS A 321 -15.17 8.10 -18.66
CA LYS A 321 -14.61 6.92 -17.98
C LYS A 321 -14.85 7.01 -16.47
N PHE A 322 -15.44 5.96 -15.92
CA PHE A 322 -15.75 5.83 -14.50
C PHE A 322 -14.48 5.94 -13.63
N GLY A 323 -14.59 6.64 -12.51
CA GLY A 323 -13.46 6.97 -11.65
C GLY A 323 -12.63 8.17 -12.11
N LYS A 324 -13.06 8.93 -13.12
CA LYS A 324 -12.54 10.29 -13.41
C LYS A 324 -13.64 11.33 -13.13
N SER A 325 -13.53 12.07 -12.04
CA SER A 325 -14.42 13.18 -11.69
C SER A 325 -13.82 14.50 -12.17
N SER A 326 -14.49 15.22 -13.07
CA SER A 326 -14.06 16.56 -13.55
C SER A 326 -12.56 16.67 -13.90
N GLY A 327 -12.00 15.63 -14.53
CA GLY A 327 -10.58 15.56 -14.89
C GLY A 327 -9.66 14.83 -13.90
N ASN A 328 -10.08 14.59 -12.65
CA ASN A 328 -9.28 13.94 -11.61
C ASN A 328 -9.70 12.50 -11.31
N ALA A 329 -8.72 11.61 -11.13
CA ALA A 329 -8.98 10.23 -10.75
C ALA A 329 -9.49 10.11 -9.31
N VAL A 330 -10.45 9.21 -9.06
CA VAL A 330 -10.94 8.87 -7.71
C VAL A 330 -10.05 7.78 -7.12
N TRP A 331 -9.11 8.19 -6.27
CA TRP A 331 -8.09 7.32 -5.71
C TRP A 331 -8.63 6.46 -4.57
N LEU A 332 -8.01 5.30 -4.36
CA LEU A 332 -8.30 4.39 -3.25
C LEU A 332 -7.46 4.71 -2.02
N ASP A 333 -6.47 5.59 -2.15
CA ASP A 333 -5.66 6.06 -1.05
C ASP A 333 -6.34 7.23 -0.34
N GLN A 334 -6.41 7.14 0.99
CA GLN A 334 -7.13 8.07 1.86
C GLN A 334 -6.52 9.49 1.88
N PHE A 335 -5.24 9.64 1.51
CA PHE A 335 -4.57 10.95 1.45
C PHE A 335 -4.80 11.64 0.11
N MET A 336 -5.05 10.88 -0.95
CA MET A 336 -5.36 11.41 -2.28
C MET A 336 -6.86 11.64 -2.48
N THR A 337 -7.70 10.78 -1.92
CA THR A 337 -9.16 10.94 -1.89
C THR A 337 -9.63 10.52 -0.51
N SER A 338 -10.12 11.48 0.27
CA SER A 338 -10.54 11.20 1.64
C SER A 338 -11.64 10.13 1.67
N THR A 339 -11.73 9.38 2.75
CA THR A 339 -12.80 8.38 2.95
C THR A 339 -14.19 8.99 2.74
N PHE A 340 -14.36 10.24 3.20
CA PHE A 340 -15.61 10.99 3.05
C PHE A 340 -15.88 11.35 1.58
N ASP A 341 -14.86 11.78 0.82
CA ASP A 341 -15.02 12.11 -0.60
C ASP A 341 -15.26 10.86 -1.46
N LEU A 342 -14.60 9.75 -1.13
CA LEU A 342 -14.82 8.46 -1.77
C LEU A 342 -16.25 7.97 -1.52
N TYR A 343 -16.73 8.07 -0.28
CA TYR A 343 -18.12 7.77 0.06
C TYR A 343 -19.08 8.69 -0.71
N GLY A 344 -18.80 9.99 -0.73
CA GLY A 344 -19.54 11.00 -1.47
C GLY A 344 -19.58 10.74 -2.98
N TYR A 345 -18.51 10.22 -3.56
CA TYR A 345 -18.44 9.90 -4.99
C TYR A 345 -19.48 8.86 -5.40
N PHE A 346 -19.61 7.80 -4.60
CA PHE A 346 -20.64 6.77 -4.81
C PHE A 346 -22.04 7.27 -4.44
N MET A 347 -22.14 8.11 -3.42
CA MET A 347 -23.40 8.78 -3.06
C MET A 347 -23.96 9.64 -4.18
N ARG A 348 -23.13 10.24 -5.03
CA ARG A 348 -23.56 11.08 -6.15
C ARG A 348 -23.94 10.29 -7.41
N ARG A 349 -23.83 8.96 -7.42
CA ARG A 349 -24.11 8.16 -8.63
C ARG A 349 -25.60 8.20 -8.99
N PRO A 350 -25.94 8.33 -10.29
CA PRO A 350 -27.33 8.28 -10.75
C PRO A 350 -28.03 6.99 -10.34
N ASP A 351 -29.35 7.05 -10.17
CA ASP A 351 -30.17 5.89 -9.82
C ASP A 351 -30.08 4.79 -10.90
N ALA A 352 -30.00 5.18 -12.18
CA ALA A 352 -29.87 4.23 -13.30
C ALA A 352 -28.61 3.35 -13.23
N ASP A 353 -27.55 3.83 -12.58
CA ASP A 353 -26.26 3.11 -12.51
C ASP A 353 -26.10 2.30 -11.22
N VAL A 354 -26.84 2.63 -10.15
CA VAL A 354 -26.54 2.12 -8.81
C VAL A 354 -26.68 0.61 -8.69
N GLU A 355 -27.67 0.01 -9.35
CA GLU A 355 -27.86 -1.45 -9.34
C GLU A 355 -26.67 -2.16 -10.00
N LYS A 356 -26.24 -1.68 -11.16
CA LYS A 356 -25.07 -2.20 -11.88
C LYS A 356 -23.81 -2.08 -11.01
N LEU A 357 -23.62 -0.94 -10.35
CA LEU A 357 -22.47 -0.71 -9.48
C LEU A 357 -22.50 -1.59 -8.23
N LEU A 358 -23.68 -1.83 -7.63
CA LEU A 358 -23.85 -2.78 -6.54
C LEU A 358 -23.43 -4.19 -6.96
N LYS A 359 -23.85 -4.64 -8.15
CA LYS A 359 -23.44 -5.95 -8.71
C LYS A 359 -21.94 -6.03 -8.92
N LEU A 360 -21.31 -4.98 -9.45
CA LEU A 360 -19.90 -4.99 -9.83
C LEU A 360 -18.92 -4.80 -8.67
N PHE A 361 -19.23 -3.96 -7.68
CA PHE A 361 -18.26 -3.53 -6.65
C PHE A 361 -18.51 -4.06 -5.25
N THR A 362 -19.51 -4.93 -5.04
CA THR A 362 -19.85 -5.46 -3.71
C THR A 362 -19.88 -6.98 -3.69
N PHE A 363 -19.79 -7.55 -2.48
CA PHE A 363 -20.02 -8.97 -2.21
C PHE A 363 -21.47 -9.28 -1.81
N LEU A 364 -22.40 -8.32 -1.96
CA LEU A 364 -23.80 -8.51 -1.62
C LEU A 364 -24.42 -9.64 -2.47
N PRO A 365 -25.19 -10.56 -1.88
CA PRO A 365 -25.98 -11.52 -2.64
C PRO A 365 -26.96 -10.81 -3.60
N LEU A 366 -27.21 -11.38 -4.77
CA LEU A 366 -28.11 -10.76 -5.77
C LEU A 366 -29.52 -10.51 -5.21
N GLY A 367 -30.04 -11.42 -4.38
CA GLY A 367 -31.32 -11.22 -3.70
C GLY A 367 -31.34 -10.04 -2.72
N GLU A 368 -30.23 -9.76 -2.05
CA GLU A 368 -30.11 -8.58 -1.16
C GLU A 368 -30.00 -7.29 -1.98
N ILE A 369 -29.33 -7.32 -3.13
CA ILE A 369 -29.31 -6.19 -4.07
C ILE A 369 -30.73 -5.87 -4.53
N ASN A 370 -31.53 -6.88 -4.88
CA ASN A 370 -32.93 -6.68 -5.30
C ASN A 370 -33.76 -6.02 -4.19
N LYS A 371 -33.63 -6.47 -2.93
CA LYS A 371 -34.32 -5.84 -1.77
C LYS A 371 -33.89 -4.38 -1.57
N ILE A 372 -32.58 -4.09 -1.67
CA ILE A 372 -32.06 -2.73 -1.56
C ILE A 372 -32.64 -1.84 -2.68
N MET A 373 -32.72 -2.36 -3.90
CA MET A 373 -33.30 -1.63 -5.03
C MET A 373 -34.81 -1.43 -4.88
N GLU A 374 -35.55 -2.41 -4.35
CA GLU A 374 -36.97 -2.27 -4.05
C GLU A 374 -37.22 -1.16 -3.02
N GLN A 375 -36.46 -1.15 -1.93
CA GLN A 375 -36.51 -0.09 -0.92
C GLN A 375 -36.13 1.29 -1.50
N HIS A 376 -35.13 1.33 -2.38
CA HIS A 376 -34.72 2.55 -3.06
C HIS A 376 -35.81 3.04 -4.02
N ASN A 377 -36.48 2.15 -4.75
CA ASN A 377 -37.53 2.53 -5.70
C ASN A 377 -38.81 3.00 -5.00
N GLN A 378 -39.07 2.56 -3.77
CA GLN A 378 -40.17 3.08 -2.94
C GLN A 378 -39.93 4.54 -2.52
N ASP A 379 -38.68 4.92 -2.25
CA ASP A 379 -38.32 6.29 -1.88
C ASP A 379 -36.90 6.66 -2.38
N PRO A 380 -36.75 7.04 -3.67
CA PRO A 380 -35.45 7.35 -4.25
C PRO A 380 -34.75 8.53 -3.57
N SER A 381 -35.53 9.42 -2.94
CA SER A 381 -35.01 10.62 -2.27
C SER A 381 -34.07 10.28 -1.10
N LYS A 382 -34.28 9.11 -0.47
CA LYS A 382 -33.45 8.63 0.66
C LYS A 382 -32.14 7.98 0.21
N ARG A 383 -31.95 7.74 -1.08
CA ARG A 383 -30.71 7.21 -1.68
C ARG A 383 -30.16 5.95 -0.98
N HIS A 384 -31.06 5.03 -0.63
CA HIS A 384 -30.71 3.83 0.12
C HIS A 384 -29.70 2.95 -0.62
N ALA A 385 -29.88 2.78 -1.93
CA ALA A 385 -28.97 1.99 -2.76
C ALA A 385 -27.56 2.61 -2.82
N GLN A 386 -27.45 3.94 -2.95
CA GLN A 386 -26.15 4.60 -2.99
C GLN A 386 -25.44 4.56 -1.65
N HIS A 387 -26.18 4.68 -0.55
CA HIS A 387 -25.61 4.54 0.80
C HIS A 387 -25.03 3.14 1.03
N ALA A 388 -25.74 2.10 0.58
CA ALA A 388 -25.27 0.73 0.62
C ALA A 388 -24.01 0.56 -0.25
N LEU A 389 -24.04 1.02 -1.51
CA LEU A 389 -22.90 0.96 -2.42
C LEU A 389 -21.66 1.66 -1.83
N ALA A 390 -21.82 2.89 -1.36
CA ALA A 390 -20.74 3.68 -0.79
C ALA A 390 -20.14 3.01 0.45
N TYR A 391 -20.99 2.48 1.33
CA TYR A 391 -20.56 1.77 2.52
C TYR A 391 -19.75 0.50 2.17
N GLU A 392 -20.25 -0.31 1.24
CA GLU A 392 -19.60 -1.55 0.84
C GLU A 392 -18.24 -1.32 0.17
N VAL A 393 -18.15 -0.32 -0.72
CA VAL A 393 -16.88 0.01 -1.39
C VAL A 393 -15.87 0.58 -0.39
N VAL A 394 -16.28 1.49 0.49
CA VAL A 394 -15.37 2.02 1.52
C VAL A 394 -14.95 0.91 2.48
N ALA A 395 -15.85 0.00 2.85
CA ALA A 395 -15.52 -1.12 3.72
C ALA A 395 -14.53 -2.08 3.08
N LEU A 396 -14.58 -2.25 1.75
CA LEU A 396 -13.61 -3.02 0.98
C LEU A 396 -12.25 -2.31 0.89
N VAL A 397 -12.21 -0.99 0.73
CA VAL A 397 -10.97 -0.24 0.44
C VAL A 397 -10.27 0.25 1.72
N HIS A 398 -11.01 0.84 2.64
CA HIS A 398 -10.52 1.47 3.87
C HIS A 398 -10.83 0.66 5.15
N GLY A 399 -11.80 -0.25 5.08
CA GLY A 399 -12.15 -1.15 6.19
C GLY A 399 -13.50 -0.84 6.82
N LEU A 400 -14.04 -1.79 7.58
CA LEU A 400 -15.40 -1.73 8.16
C LEU A 400 -15.59 -0.57 9.14
N GLU A 401 -14.60 -0.31 9.98
CA GLU A 401 -14.65 0.76 10.99
C GLU A 401 -14.76 2.13 10.32
N GLU A 402 -13.86 2.42 9.38
CA GLU A 402 -13.87 3.66 8.58
C GLU A 402 -15.16 3.84 7.77
N ALA A 403 -15.68 2.77 7.18
CA ALA A 403 -16.95 2.80 6.46
C ALA A 403 -18.12 3.16 7.37
N THR A 404 -18.13 2.62 8.60
CA THR A 404 -19.19 2.87 9.59
C THR A 404 -19.13 4.30 10.08
N ASN A 405 -17.95 4.77 10.49
CA ASN A 405 -17.71 6.15 10.90
C ASN A 405 -18.12 7.15 9.80
N THR A 406 -17.75 6.87 8.55
CA THR A 406 -18.05 7.77 7.42
C THR A 406 -19.54 7.79 7.08
N ARG A 407 -20.20 6.63 7.07
CA ARG A 407 -21.66 6.53 6.88
C ARG A 407 -22.41 7.34 7.94
N ASP A 408 -22.01 7.21 9.20
CA ASP A 408 -22.70 7.87 10.31
C ASP A 408 -22.49 9.39 10.28
N ARG A 409 -21.29 9.85 9.90
CA ARG A 409 -21.01 11.28 9.60
C ARG A 409 -21.87 11.80 8.44
N HIS A 410 -21.97 11.04 7.36
CA HIS A 410 -22.81 11.43 6.22
C HIS A 410 -24.28 11.53 6.63
N LYS A 411 -24.82 10.53 7.35
CA LYS A 411 -26.20 10.60 7.87
C LYS A 411 -26.40 11.78 8.84
N GLY A 412 -25.43 12.07 9.70
CA GLY A 412 -25.46 13.18 10.65
C GLY A 412 -25.55 14.55 9.98
N LEU A 413 -24.82 14.77 8.88
CA LEU A 413 -24.83 16.05 8.14
C LEU A 413 -26.15 16.32 7.43
N PHE A 414 -26.83 15.29 6.91
CA PHE A 414 -28.08 15.45 6.16
C PHE A 414 -29.35 15.34 7.02
N SER A 415 -29.24 14.87 8.27
CA SER A 415 -30.39 14.74 9.21
C SER A 415 -30.71 16.00 10.01
N LYS A 416 -29.74 16.91 10.19
CA LYS A 416 -29.93 18.19 10.90
C LYS A 416 -30.24 19.30 9.90
N GLY A 417 -31.48 19.38 9.44
CA GLY A 417 -31.94 20.47 8.59
C GLY A 417 -31.64 21.84 9.21
N ASN A 418 -30.54 22.47 8.78
CA ASN A 418 -30.34 23.91 8.75
C ASN A 418 -29.09 24.26 7.91
N THR A 419 -29.32 25.17 6.98
CA THR A 419 -28.45 25.91 6.07
C THR A 419 -27.06 26.31 6.59
N VAL A 420 -26.02 25.86 5.87
CA VAL A 420 -25.06 26.63 5.02
C VAL A 420 -23.72 25.91 5.09
N VAL A 421 -23.30 25.30 3.97
CA VAL A 421 -21.91 25.40 3.50
C VAL A 421 -21.95 25.54 1.98
N SER A 422 -22.45 26.69 1.51
CA SER A 422 -21.86 27.37 0.35
C SER A 422 -20.50 27.92 0.80
N SER A 423 -19.58 27.01 1.08
CA SER A 423 -18.14 27.25 1.05
C SER A 423 -17.50 25.93 0.66
N PHE A 424 -17.80 25.52 -0.57
CA PHE A 424 -16.78 24.89 -1.37
C PHE A 424 -15.52 25.77 -1.26
N PRO A 425 -14.33 25.23 -1.01
CA PRO A 425 -13.15 25.88 -1.54
C PRO A 425 -13.25 25.75 -3.06
N GLU A 426 -14.03 26.63 -3.68
CA GLU A 426 -14.01 26.91 -5.12
C GLU A 426 -12.73 27.67 -5.52
N ASP A 427 -11.85 27.97 -4.56
CA ASP A 427 -10.57 28.63 -4.81
C ASP A 427 -9.37 27.69 -4.66
N ARG A 428 -9.42 26.56 -5.36
CA ARG A 428 -8.20 26.06 -6.01
C ARG A 428 -8.42 26.29 -7.49
N THR A 429 -8.18 27.53 -7.92
CA THR A 429 -7.94 27.83 -9.32
C THR A 429 -7.02 26.75 -9.89
N PRO A 430 -7.47 26.05 -10.96
CA PRO A 430 -6.73 24.96 -11.54
C PRO A 430 -5.52 25.57 -12.24
N THR A 431 -4.34 25.47 -11.64
CA THR A 431 -3.12 25.59 -12.42
C THR A 431 -3.12 24.43 -13.41
N ALA A 432 -3.51 24.74 -14.63
CA ALA A 432 -3.27 23.93 -15.81
C ALA A 432 -1.76 23.67 -15.86
N ASN A 433 -1.33 22.55 -15.26
CA ASN A 433 -0.06 21.82 -15.42
C ASN A 433 0.12 20.78 -14.28
N VAL A 434 -0.86 19.92 -14.03
CA VAL A 434 -0.69 18.77 -13.11
C VAL A 434 -1.16 17.47 -13.76
N ALA A 435 -0.75 17.25 -15.00
CA ALA A 435 -0.26 15.93 -15.37
C ALA A 435 1.19 15.89 -14.89
N SER A 436 1.58 14.87 -14.12
CA SER A 436 2.97 14.64 -13.67
C SER A 436 3.48 15.40 -12.44
N ALA A 437 2.78 15.32 -11.30
CA ALA A 437 3.41 15.61 -10.00
C ALA A 437 3.21 14.43 -9.02
N PHE A 438 4.32 13.75 -8.72
CA PHE A 438 4.43 12.62 -7.81
C PHE A 438 4.04 13.01 -6.38
N GLN A 439 3.03 12.33 -5.83
CA GLN A 439 2.54 12.39 -4.44
C GLN A 439 3.54 11.90 -3.38
N ILE A 440 4.54 12.70 -3.01
CA ILE A 440 5.28 12.54 -1.75
C ILE A 440 4.30 12.53 -0.57
N ASP A 441 4.43 11.60 0.41
CA ASP A 441 3.54 11.61 1.59
C ASP A 441 3.85 12.83 2.47
N ILE A 442 5.14 13.09 2.70
CA ILE A 442 5.64 14.20 3.53
C ILE A 442 6.99 14.67 2.97
N LYS A 443 7.17 15.99 2.81
CA LYS A 443 8.48 16.60 2.61
C LYS A 443 9.09 16.93 3.97
N LEU A 444 10.38 16.70 4.16
CA LEU A 444 11.12 17.10 5.36
C LEU A 444 12.47 17.69 4.98
N PRO A 445 13.00 18.66 5.76
CA PRO A 445 14.26 19.34 5.46
C PRO A 445 15.47 18.41 5.62
N GLU A 446 16.49 18.65 4.82
CA GLU A 446 17.77 17.93 4.83
C GLU A 446 18.44 17.95 6.21
N SER A 447 18.44 19.10 6.89
CA SER A 447 18.98 19.24 8.25
C SER A 447 18.34 18.31 9.28
N LEU A 448 17.06 17.95 9.09
CA LEU A 448 16.35 17.00 9.94
C LEU A 448 16.73 15.56 9.60
N ILE A 449 16.75 15.21 8.32
CA ILE A 449 16.98 13.83 7.86
C ILE A 449 18.43 13.40 8.07
N LEU A 450 19.40 14.27 7.76
CA LEU A 450 20.83 13.95 7.87
C LEU A 450 21.42 14.35 9.22
N GLY A 451 20.83 15.34 9.90
CA GLY A 451 21.41 15.95 11.11
C GLY A 451 20.83 15.47 12.43
N LYS A 452 19.65 14.83 12.45
CA LYS A 452 18.96 14.43 13.69
C LYS A 452 18.78 12.92 13.82
N SER A 453 18.46 12.47 15.04
CA SER A 453 18.23 11.05 15.31
C SER A 453 16.96 10.52 14.63
N ILE A 454 16.96 9.23 14.31
CA ILE A 454 15.81 8.55 13.69
C ILE A 454 14.51 8.71 14.50
N SER A 455 14.60 8.82 15.83
CA SER A 455 13.44 9.10 16.69
C SER A 455 12.77 10.43 16.37
N ARG A 456 13.54 11.48 16.05
CA ARG A 456 12.98 12.78 15.66
C ARG A 456 12.35 12.73 14.28
N ILE A 457 12.94 11.99 13.35
CA ILE A 457 12.41 11.78 12.00
C ILE A 457 11.07 11.03 12.07
N LEU A 458 10.97 9.96 12.88
CA LEU A 458 9.72 9.22 13.10
C LEU A 458 8.59 10.09 13.67
N TYR A 459 8.91 10.99 14.61
CA TYR A 459 7.94 11.95 15.16
C TYR A 459 7.53 12.99 14.12
N ALA A 460 8.49 13.57 13.40
CA ALA A 460 8.22 14.57 12.35
C ALA A 460 7.39 13.98 11.19
N ALA A 461 7.60 12.70 10.86
CA ALA A 461 6.82 11.98 9.85
C ALA A 461 5.42 11.54 10.34
N GLY A 462 5.05 11.84 11.59
CA GLY A 462 3.79 11.44 12.19
C GLY A 462 3.64 9.92 12.37
N LEU A 463 4.76 9.19 12.46
CA LEU A 463 4.77 7.76 12.75
C LEU A 463 4.74 7.48 14.26
N ALA A 464 5.06 8.47 15.11
CA ALA A 464 5.03 8.36 16.56
C ALA A 464 4.34 9.59 17.17
N ASP A 465 3.75 9.41 18.36
CA ASP A 465 3.01 10.49 19.03
C ASP A 465 3.93 11.46 19.79
N SER A 466 5.16 11.03 20.08
CA SER A 466 6.22 11.83 20.70
C SER A 466 7.61 11.32 20.31
N THR A 467 8.65 12.09 20.61
CA THR A 467 10.05 11.67 20.44
C THR A 467 10.44 10.52 21.38
N SER A 468 9.84 10.44 22.57
CA SER A 468 10.05 9.33 23.51
C SER A 468 9.37 8.04 23.00
N ASP A 469 8.15 8.15 22.46
CA ASP A 469 7.46 7.02 21.82
C ASP A 469 8.22 6.53 20.59
N ALA A 470 8.74 7.44 19.76
CA ALA A 470 9.57 7.10 18.62
C ALA A 470 10.84 6.33 19.03
N THR A 471 11.48 6.73 20.13
CA THR A 471 12.67 6.04 20.66
C THR A 471 12.32 4.65 21.16
N ARG A 472 11.19 4.50 21.86
CA ARG A 472 10.66 3.21 22.28
C ARG A 472 10.37 2.31 21.07
N LEU A 473 9.75 2.84 20.02
CA LEU A 473 9.46 2.10 18.78
C LEU A 473 10.75 1.63 18.09
N ALA A 474 11.80 2.45 18.05
CA ALA A 474 13.09 2.05 17.51
C ALA A 474 13.75 0.96 18.38
N GLN A 475 13.75 1.09 19.71
CA GLN A 475 14.37 0.12 20.62
C GLN A 475 13.66 -1.25 20.62
N HIS A 476 12.33 -1.26 20.55
CA HIS A 476 11.53 -2.49 20.53
C HIS A 476 11.28 -3.05 19.12
N GLN A 477 12.02 -2.59 18.11
CA GLN A 477 11.87 -3.04 16.71
C GLN A 477 10.43 -2.87 16.16
N GLY A 478 9.69 -1.89 16.67
CA GLY A 478 8.34 -1.53 16.25
C GLY A 478 8.30 -0.60 15.04
N ALA A 479 9.44 -0.04 14.64
CA ALA A 479 9.61 0.75 13.43
C ALA A 479 10.62 0.07 12.48
N TYR A 480 10.42 0.25 11.17
CA TYR A 480 11.19 -0.37 10.11
C TYR A 480 11.59 0.68 9.07
N VAL A 481 12.75 0.49 8.46
CA VAL A 481 13.21 1.26 7.29
C VAL A 481 13.24 0.33 6.09
N ALA A 482 12.86 0.82 4.92
CA ALA A 482 13.04 0.04 3.69
C ALA A 482 14.53 0.06 3.28
N GLY A 483 15.09 -1.11 2.98
CA GLY A 483 16.47 -1.27 2.51
C GLY A 483 16.64 -2.49 1.62
N ALA A 484 17.82 -2.66 1.03
CA ALA A 484 18.12 -3.80 0.16
C ALA A 484 18.18 -5.14 0.94
N PRO A 485 17.79 -6.28 0.33
CA PRO A 485 17.79 -7.58 1.00
C PRO A 485 19.19 -8.02 1.46
N GLY A 486 19.30 -8.42 2.73
CA GLY A 486 20.39 -9.29 3.21
C GLY A 486 21.72 -8.63 3.62
N GLN A 487 21.78 -7.32 3.85
CA GLN A 487 23.06 -6.67 4.21
C GLN A 487 23.15 -6.25 5.69
N PRO A 488 24.28 -6.52 6.38
CA PRO A 488 24.59 -5.85 7.64
C PRO A 488 24.87 -4.36 7.38
N ALA A 489 24.56 -3.52 8.36
CA ALA A 489 24.57 -2.06 8.29
C ALA A 489 25.93 -1.39 7.93
N ALA A 490 26.97 -2.16 7.59
CA ALA A 490 28.36 -1.70 7.45
C ALA A 490 28.92 -1.71 6.01
N THR A 491 28.19 -2.21 5.00
CA THR A 491 28.71 -2.31 3.62
C THR A 491 28.10 -1.26 2.68
N ASN A 492 28.89 -0.24 2.36
CA ASN A 492 28.60 0.84 1.41
C ASN A 492 28.59 0.35 -0.04
N LYS A 493 27.47 -0.23 -0.51
CA LYS A 493 27.15 -0.31 -1.95
C LYS A 493 25.70 0.13 -2.19
N GLY A 494 25.49 0.89 -3.26
CA GLY A 494 24.19 1.44 -3.65
C GLY A 494 23.10 0.38 -3.85
N LEU A 495 21.86 0.81 -3.63
CA LEU A 495 20.65 -0.01 -3.59
C LEU A 495 20.37 -0.73 -4.93
N SER A 496 20.06 -2.03 -4.90
CA SER A 496 19.56 -2.80 -6.05
C SER A 496 18.05 -3.03 -5.93
N TYR A 497 17.33 -2.81 -7.04
CA TYR A 497 15.89 -2.57 -7.11
C TYR A 497 15.05 -3.85 -7.26
N GLY A 498 13.93 -3.98 -6.51
CA GLY A 498 12.87 -4.95 -6.79
C GLY A 498 12.29 -5.67 -5.56
N ASP A 499 13.08 -5.79 -4.48
CA ASP A 499 12.67 -6.40 -3.22
C ASP A 499 12.94 -5.41 -2.07
N LEU A 500 11.93 -4.59 -1.73
CA LEU A 500 12.04 -3.74 -0.54
C LEU A 500 11.89 -4.61 0.70
N THR A 501 13.02 -4.96 1.30
CA THR A 501 13.03 -5.58 2.62
C THR A 501 12.94 -4.51 3.69
N PHE A 502 11.98 -4.67 4.60
CA PHE A 502 11.83 -3.79 5.75
C PHE A 502 12.71 -4.32 6.88
N THR A 503 13.78 -3.60 7.16
CA THR A 503 14.70 -3.90 8.26
C THR A 503 14.22 -3.17 9.50
N PRO A 504 14.11 -3.84 10.67
CA PRO A 504 13.77 -3.14 11.91
C PRO A 504 14.82 -2.07 12.19
N ILE A 505 14.36 -0.85 12.48
CA ILE A 505 15.21 0.28 12.80
C ILE A 505 15.94 -0.08 14.09
N LYS A 506 17.27 -0.09 14.04
CA LYS A 506 18.12 0.00 15.23
C LYS A 506 18.48 1.46 15.41
N THR A 507 18.62 1.92 16.65
CA THR A 507 19.15 3.27 16.89
C THR A 507 20.55 3.36 16.28
N TRP A 508 20.68 4.08 15.16
CA TRP A 508 21.93 4.37 14.48
C TRP A 508 22.29 5.86 14.63
N PHE A 509 23.52 6.21 14.26
CA PHE A 509 23.96 7.60 14.32
C PHE A 509 23.28 8.42 13.20
N PRO A 510 22.96 9.70 13.43
CA PRO A 510 22.29 10.54 12.42
C PRO A 510 22.94 10.48 11.02
N GLN A 511 24.27 10.39 10.97
CA GLN A 511 25.03 10.32 9.71
C GLN A 511 24.76 9.05 8.89
N ASP A 512 24.29 7.97 9.54
CA ASP A 512 24.01 6.69 8.88
C ASP A 512 22.67 6.71 8.13
N THR A 513 21.80 7.70 8.38
CA THR A 513 20.50 7.83 7.71
C THR A 513 20.65 7.95 6.19
N LYS A 514 21.76 8.53 5.72
CA LYS A 514 22.10 8.64 4.29
C LYS A 514 22.16 7.27 3.57
N ASN A 515 22.53 6.22 4.29
CA ASN A 515 22.69 4.88 3.72
C ASN A 515 21.33 4.20 3.44
N PHE A 516 20.26 4.74 4.03
CA PHE A 516 18.89 4.25 3.86
C PHE A 516 18.06 5.13 2.92
N LEU A 517 18.68 6.15 2.31
CA LEU A 517 18.03 6.97 1.30
C LEU A 517 18.00 6.24 -0.04
N VAL A 518 16.80 6.09 -0.60
CA VAL A 518 16.58 5.66 -1.97
C VAL A 518 16.88 6.85 -2.89
N ASP A 519 17.79 6.65 -3.85
CA ASP A 519 18.29 7.69 -4.77
C ASP A 519 18.80 8.97 -4.08
N GLY A 520 19.26 8.86 -2.82
CA GLY A 520 19.77 10.00 -2.05
C GLY A 520 18.72 11.05 -1.67
N LYS A 521 17.43 10.79 -1.93
CA LYS A 521 16.34 11.75 -1.71
C LYS A 521 15.15 11.19 -0.94
N LEU A 522 14.84 9.89 -1.05
CA LEU A 522 13.64 9.32 -0.44
C LEU A 522 13.98 8.44 0.76
N LEU A 523 13.28 8.63 1.88
CA LEU A 523 13.34 7.78 3.06
C LEU A 523 12.00 7.09 3.28
N ILE A 524 11.97 5.76 3.24
CA ILE A 524 10.74 4.98 3.44
C ILE A 524 10.76 4.36 4.83
N LEU A 525 9.87 4.84 5.70
CA LEU A 525 9.73 4.38 7.08
C LEU A 525 8.38 3.67 7.29
N ARG A 526 8.34 2.71 8.20
CA ARG A 526 7.12 1.97 8.54
C ARG A 526 7.00 1.75 10.05
N ARG A 527 5.83 2.04 10.63
CA ARG A 527 5.44 1.59 11.99
C ARG A 527 4.58 0.33 11.89
N GLY A 528 5.00 -0.73 12.59
CA GLY A 528 4.29 -2.02 12.60
C GLY A 528 4.16 -2.65 11.21
N LYS A 529 2.99 -3.22 10.90
CA LYS A 529 2.73 -3.95 9.64
C LYS A 529 2.11 -3.10 8.51
N HIS A 530 1.52 -1.95 8.85
CA HIS A 530 0.55 -1.27 7.96
C HIS A 530 0.79 0.24 7.76
N PHE A 531 1.49 0.92 8.67
CA PHE A 531 1.67 2.37 8.60
C PHE A 531 3.01 2.69 7.94
N VAL A 532 3.01 2.98 6.64
CA VAL A 532 4.21 3.35 5.86
C VAL A 532 4.16 4.85 5.55
N ARG A 533 5.31 5.50 5.57
CA ARG A 533 5.53 6.88 5.13
C ARG A 533 6.70 6.94 4.17
N VAL A 534 6.48 7.57 3.03
CA VAL A 534 7.54 7.94 2.08
C VAL A 534 7.85 9.42 2.27
N ILE A 535 9.03 9.67 2.83
CA ILE A 535 9.53 11.00 3.14
C ILE A 535 10.45 11.43 2.00
N GLU A 536 10.20 12.58 1.40
CA GLU A 536 11.16 13.23 0.50
C GLU A 536 12.00 14.23 1.27
N MET A 537 13.31 14.10 1.10
CA MET A 537 14.29 15.08 1.55
C MET A 537 14.32 16.23 0.56
N VAL A 538 13.99 17.42 1.06
CA VAL A 538 14.14 18.70 0.34
C VAL A 538 15.26 19.51 0.97
N SER A 539 15.85 20.43 0.19
CA SER A 539 16.88 21.32 0.73
C SER A 539 16.30 22.24 1.82
N ASP A 540 17.12 22.67 2.77
CA ASP A 540 16.67 23.58 3.84
C ASP A 540 16.11 24.90 3.27
N LYS A 541 16.67 25.39 2.16
CA LYS A 541 16.19 26.59 1.46
C LYS A 541 14.79 26.37 0.85
N GLU A 542 14.58 25.26 0.15
CA GLU A 542 13.26 24.90 -0.39
C GLU A 542 12.21 24.68 0.72
N TRP A 543 12.65 24.19 1.90
CA TRP A 543 11.79 24.05 3.07
C TRP A 543 11.35 25.39 3.64
N GLU A 544 12.29 26.33 3.83
CA GLU A 544 12.00 27.69 4.28
C GLU A 544 11.06 28.41 3.32
N ASP A 545 11.32 28.33 2.00
CA ASP A 545 10.49 28.92 0.96
C ASP A 545 9.06 28.33 0.93
N SER A 546 8.90 27.07 1.35
CA SER A 546 7.59 26.42 1.40
C SER A 546 6.71 26.92 2.56
N GLY A 547 7.30 27.54 3.58
CA GLY A 547 6.61 27.99 4.79
C GLY A 547 5.93 26.87 5.60
N MET A 548 6.21 25.60 5.31
CA MET A 548 5.65 24.45 6.02
C MET A 548 6.35 24.22 7.36
N MET A 549 5.63 23.69 8.34
CA MET A 549 6.18 23.32 9.65
C MET A 549 5.95 21.84 9.96
N TYR A 550 6.92 21.21 10.63
CA TYR A 550 6.82 19.81 11.08
C TYR A 550 6.70 19.66 12.61
N PRO A 551 6.11 18.56 13.13
CA PRO A 551 6.03 18.32 14.56
C PRO A 551 7.42 18.25 15.23
N GLY A 552 7.66 19.12 16.22
CA GLY A 552 8.91 19.14 16.98
C GLY A 552 10.04 19.98 16.37
N GLU A 553 9.71 20.80 15.38
CA GLU A 553 10.64 21.77 14.79
C GLU A 553 11.18 22.76 15.85
N PRO A 554 12.50 23.00 15.90
CA PRO A 554 13.07 23.96 16.84
C PRO A 554 12.43 25.35 16.71
N GLY A 555 12.00 25.93 17.83
CA GLY A 555 11.44 27.30 17.84
C GLY A 555 9.93 27.40 17.61
N THR A 556 9.23 26.32 17.24
CA THR A 556 7.77 26.32 16.95
C THR A 556 6.90 25.80 18.10
N GLY A 557 7.49 25.58 19.28
CA GLY A 557 6.80 25.04 20.46
C GLY A 557 5.68 25.95 20.97
N ARG A 558 4.49 25.37 21.22
CA ARG A 558 3.27 26.10 21.62
C ARG A 558 3.45 27.00 22.85
N VAL A 559 4.18 26.54 23.87
CA VAL A 559 4.41 27.32 25.09
C VAL A 559 5.21 28.59 24.78
N ARG A 560 6.19 28.48 23.87
CA ARG A 560 7.03 29.61 23.44
C ARG A 560 6.25 30.59 22.57
N LEU A 561 5.45 30.08 21.63
CA LEU A 561 4.58 30.90 20.79
C LEU A 561 3.50 31.64 21.60
N LEU A 562 2.88 30.97 22.59
CA LEU A 562 1.94 31.62 23.51
C LEU A 562 2.62 32.63 24.41
N ARG A 563 3.86 32.36 24.87
CA ARG A 563 4.66 33.32 25.62
C ARG A 563 4.94 34.56 24.77
N ASP A 564 5.44 34.39 23.55
CA ASP A 564 5.80 35.52 22.69
C ASP A 564 4.55 36.33 22.29
N ALA A 565 3.40 35.67 22.09
CA ALA A 565 2.12 36.35 21.86
C ALA A 565 1.63 37.12 23.11
N LEU A 566 1.79 36.54 24.30
CA LEU A 566 1.45 37.19 25.57
C LEU A 566 2.34 38.40 25.86
N VAL A 567 3.65 38.29 25.59
CA VAL A 567 4.61 39.39 25.74
C VAL A 567 4.25 40.57 24.82
N ARG A 568 3.86 40.30 23.56
CA ARG A 568 3.38 41.34 22.64
C ARG A 568 2.09 41.99 23.12
N ALA A 569 1.11 41.19 23.55
CA ALA A 569 -0.15 41.72 24.08
C ALA A 569 0.05 42.63 25.31
N ILE A 570 1.04 42.32 26.16
CA ILE A 570 1.41 43.15 27.31
C ILE A 570 2.11 44.45 26.86
N GLN A 571 2.96 44.38 25.83
CA GLN A 571 3.67 45.55 25.29
C GLN A 571 2.72 46.53 24.57
N ASP A 572 1.71 46.02 23.87
CA ASP A 572 0.78 46.83 23.07
C ASP A 572 -0.18 47.66 23.93
N GLU A 573 -0.55 47.20 25.13
CA GLU A 573 -1.63 47.84 25.90
C GLU A 573 -1.17 48.80 27.02
N ASN A 574 0.12 48.84 27.41
CA ASN A 574 0.60 49.72 28.50
C ASN A 574 -0.27 49.67 29.79
N ILE A 575 -0.95 48.55 30.03
CA ILE A 575 -1.93 48.40 31.12
C ILE A 575 -1.22 48.02 32.43
N LYS A 576 -1.61 48.70 33.52
CA LYS A 576 -1.29 48.30 34.89
C LYS A 576 -1.98 46.97 35.20
N VAL A 577 -1.27 45.87 35.01
CA VAL A 577 -1.71 44.51 35.37
C VAL A 577 -1.96 44.42 36.89
N ASN A 578 -3.18 44.73 37.33
CA ASN A 578 -3.57 44.78 38.75
C ASN A 578 -4.92 44.09 39.04
N ASP A 579 -5.56 43.41 38.09
CA ASP A 579 -6.90 42.81 38.28
C ASP A 579 -7.06 41.42 37.60
N PRO A 580 -7.70 40.43 38.26
CA PRO A 580 -7.94 39.09 37.70
C PRO A 580 -8.70 39.05 36.37
N GLU A 581 -9.58 40.01 36.10
CA GLU A 581 -10.34 40.08 34.86
C GLU A 581 -9.45 40.49 33.68
N THR A 582 -8.51 41.40 33.92
CA THR A 582 -7.50 41.83 32.94
C THR A 582 -6.56 40.68 32.55
N ASN A 583 -6.18 39.84 33.51
CA ASN A 583 -5.37 38.65 33.25
C ASN A 583 -6.09 37.63 32.36
N LYS A 584 -7.41 37.48 32.56
CA LYS A 584 -8.25 36.63 31.71
C LYS A 584 -8.31 37.18 30.28
N LYS A 585 -8.50 38.50 30.11
CA LYS A 585 -8.51 39.18 28.80
C LYS A 585 -7.18 39.03 28.04
N LEU A 586 -6.05 39.19 28.72
CA LEU A 586 -4.71 39.01 28.13
C LEU A 586 -4.46 37.56 27.67
N LEU A 587 -4.87 36.58 28.47
CA LEU A 587 -4.81 35.17 28.11
C LEU A 587 -5.68 34.84 26.89
N ASP A 588 -6.93 35.30 26.90
CA ASP A 588 -7.87 35.06 25.81
C ASP A 588 -7.39 35.73 24.50
N ARG A 589 -6.79 36.93 24.58
CA ARG A 589 -6.19 37.64 23.43
C ARG A 589 -4.91 36.98 22.92
N ALA A 590 -4.03 36.53 23.81
CA ALA A 590 -2.84 35.76 23.42
C ALA A 590 -3.22 34.43 22.74
N GLU A 591 -4.31 33.79 23.18
CA GLU A 591 -4.87 32.62 22.52
C GLU A 591 -5.49 32.93 21.17
N ALA A 592 -6.17 34.07 21.02
CA ALA A 592 -6.70 34.54 19.74
C ALA A 592 -5.57 34.85 18.74
N LEU A 593 -4.51 35.54 19.17
CA LEU A 593 -3.31 35.82 18.36
C LEU A 593 -2.60 34.52 17.97
N TYR A 594 -2.51 33.56 18.89
CA TYR A 594 -1.99 32.23 18.60
C TYR A 594 -2.87 31.47 17.59
N ALA A 595 -4.20 31.55 17.72
CA ALA A 595 -5.13 30.92 16.79
C ALA A 595 -5.04 31.53 15.37
N ALA A 596 -4.90 32.86 15.27
CA ALA A 596 -4.68 33.57 14.02
C ALA A 596 -3.31 33.28 13.36
N LYS A 597 -2.28 32.95 14.17
CA LYS A 597 -0.99 32.48 13.66
C LYS A 597 -1.00 30.99 13.28
N LYS A 598 -1.86 30.20 13.94
CA LYS A 598 -2.03 28.76 13.70
C LYS A 598 -2.73 28.45 12.39
N SER A 599 -3.50 29.38 11.82
CA SER A 599 -4.11 29.26 10.48
C SER A 599 -3.08 29.32 9.34
N VAL A 600 -1.79 29.49 9.63
CA VAL A 600 -0.71 29.42 8.63
C VAL A 600 -0.25 27.97 8.43
N ASN A 601 -0.33 27.52 7.17
CA ASN A 601 0.16 26.29 6.52
C ASN A 601 0.91 25.28 7.40
N LYS A 602 0.17 24.46 8.16
CA LYS A 602 0.72 23.24 8.79
C LYS A 602 0.64 22.07 7.83
N LEU A 603 1.66 21.21 7.88
CA LEU A 603 1.61 19.90 7.24
C LEU A 603 0.37 19.12 7.76
N GLN A 604 -0.56 18.77 6.87
CA GLN A 604 -1.76 18.02 7.24
C GLN A 604 -1.39 16.57 7.57
N LEU A 605 -1.33 16.25 8.87
CA LEU A 605 -1.21 14.88 9.37
C LEU A 605 -2.61 14.28 9.55
N PRO A 606 -2.84 12.99 9.28
CA PRO A 606 -4.14 12.37 9.56
C PRO A 606 -4.46 12.46 11.04
N GLU A 607 -5.74 12.66 11.36
CA GLU A 607 -6.23 12.80 12.74
C GLU A 607 -6.02 11.50 13.53
N THR A 608 -4.86 11.39 14.17
CA THR A 608 -4.69 10.50 15.32
C THR A 608 -4.41 11.34 16.56
N LEU A 609 -5.40 11.30 17.44
CA LEU A 609 -5.37 11.56 18.88
C LEU A 609 -5.14 13.02 19.35
N HIS A 610 -6.28 13.59 19.76
CA HIS A 610 -6.42 14.62 20.78
C HIS A 610 -5.67 14.29 22.09
N VAL A 611 -5.51 15.33 22.93
CA VAL A 611 -5.07 15.37 24.35
C VAL A 611 -3.60 15.84 24.47
N LYS A 612 -3.19 16.94 25.13
CA LYS A 612 -3.72 17.75 26.26
C LYS A 612 -3.60 19.26 26.00
N ASN A 613 -4.73 19.96 26.03
CA ASN A 613 -4.82 21.43 25.94
C ASN A 613 -4.67 22.18 27.29
N ASN A 614 -4.65 21.47 28.42
CA ASN A 614 -4.88 22.08 29.74
C ASN A 614 -3.60 22.48 30.50
N ARG A 615 -2.45 21.84 30.23
CA ARG A 615 -1.22 22.03 31.00
C ARG A 615 -0.49 23.34 30.67
N ALA A 616 -0.45 23.71 29.39
CA ALA A 616 0.14 25.00 28.96
C ALA A 616 -0.65 26.20 29.50
N ARG A 617 -1.99 26.12 29.51
CA ARG A 617 -2.87 27.11 30.15
C ARG A 617 -2.62 27.22 31.65
N GLN A 618 -2.40 26.09 32.32
CA GLN A 618 -2.13 26.07 33.76
C GLN A 618 -0.79 26.74 34.10
N ILE A 619 0.26 26.48 33.32
CA ILE A 619 1.59 27.11 33.49
C ILE A 619 1.49 28.62 33.29
N LEU A 620 0.85 29.09 32.21
CA LEU A 620 0.67 30.53 31.96
C LEU A 620 -0.17 31.22 33.04
N ARG A 621 -1.22 30.56 33.55
CA ARG A 621 -2.02 31.06 34.68
C ARG A 621 -1.20 31.13 35.97
N GLN A 622 -0.33 30.16 36.23
CA GLN A 622 0.57 30.17 37.39
C GLN A 622 1.60 31.30 37.28
N SER A 623 2.18 31.54 36.09
CA SER A 623 3.10 32.66 35.84
C SER A 623 2.44 34.01 36.07
N LEU A 624 1.22 34.22 35.58
CA LEU A 624 0.47 35.47 35.82
C LEU A 624 0.09 35.67 37.30
N ARG A 625 -0.22 34.59 38.04
CA ARG A 625 -0.47 34.67 39.49
C ARG A 625 0.79 35.01 40.29
N PHE A 626 1.95 34.49 39.89
CA PHE A 626 3.22 34.79 40.57
C PHE A 626 3.59 36.27 40.45
N VAL A 627 3.44 36.84 39.26
CA VAL A 627 3.69 38.27 38.98
C VAL A 627 2.77 39.19 39.80
N TYR A 628 1.58 38.73 40.16
CA TYR A 628 0.66 39.44 41.05
C TYR A 628 1.14 39.45 42.52
N GLN A 629 1.79 38.37 42.97
CA GLN A 629 2.25 38.22 44.35
C GLN A 629 3.59 38.90 44.63
N THR A 630 4.47 39.00 43.62
CA THR A 630 5.78 39.62 43.73
C THR A 630 5.78 40.97 42.99
N GLY A 631 5.10 41.98 43.52
CA GLY A 631 4.76 43.20 42.78
C GLY A 631 5.96 43.92 42.12
N PRO A 632 6.04 43.96 40.77
CA PRO A 632 7.01 44.78 40.05
C PRO A 632 6.36 46.08 39.55
N ARG A 633 7.06 47.20 39.69
CA ARG A 633 6.52 48.56 39.40
C ARG A 633 6.57 48.97 37.92
N SER A 634 7.22 48.21 37.02
CA SER A 634 7.37 48.52 35.59
C SER A 634 6.99 47.35 34.65
N VAL A 635 6.53 47.64 33.43
CA VAL A 635 6.19 46.65 32.38
C VAL A 635 7.40 45.76 32.04
N LYS A 636 8.62 46.34 32.00
CA LYS A 636 9.86 45.59 31.75
C LYS A 636 10.16 44.56 32.85
N ASP A 637 9.94 44.93 34.11
CA ASP A 637 10.17 44.03 35.25
C ASP A 637 9.12 42.91 35.29
N LYS A 638 7.87 43.22 34.90
CA LYS A 638 6.81 42.21 34.75
C LYS A 638 7.13 41.21 33.64
N THR A 639 7.66 41.65 32.50
CA THR A 639 8.09 40.74 31.42
C THR A 639 9.26 39.86 31.84
N ALA A 640 10.25 40.41 32.57
CA ALA A 640 11.38 39.65 33.08
C ALA A 640 10.96 38.60 34.12
N ALA A 641 10.04 38.96 35.03
CA ALA A 641 9.49 38.03 36.02
C ALA A 641 8.69 36.88 35.36
N ILE A 642 7.91 37.18 34.30
CA ILE A 642 7.22 36.14 33.52
C ILE A 642 8.23 35.19 32.87
N ASP A 643 9.29 35.73 32.28
CA ASP A 643 10.34 34.94 31.64
C ASP A 643 11.09 34.04 32.62
N GLU A 644 11.38 34.54 33.82
CA GLU A 644 12.02 33.76 34.89
C GLU A 644 11.10 32.62 35.37
N VAL A 645 9.81 32.89 35.58
CA VAL A 645 8.86 31.85 36.02
C VAL A 645 8.61 30.82 34.92
N LEU A 646 8.57 31.22 33.66
CA LEU A 646 8.39 30.30 32.53
C LEU A 646 9.62 29.43 32.30
N GLU A 647 10.83 29.97 32.45
CA GLU A 647 12.06 29.16 32.40
C GLU A 647 12.16 28.24 33.63
N LYS A 648 11.74 28.68 34.82
CA LYS A 648 11.66 27.81 36.01
C LYS A 648 10.63 26.69 35.82
N ALA A 649 9.44 26.99 35.30
CA ALA A 649 8.41 25.99 35.01
C ALA A 649 8.85 25.01 33.91
N LYS A 650 9.60 25.48 32.91
CA LYS A 650 10.19 24.63 31.87
C LYS A 650 11.25 23.68 32.46
N ARG A 651 12.13 24.18 33.33
CA ARG A 651 13.10 23.35 34.07
C ARG A 651 12.43 22.35 35.02
N GLU A 652 11.33 22.73 35.67
CA GLU A 652 10.52 21.84 36.50
C GLU A 652 9.78 20.78 35.67
N MET A 653 9.32 21.10 34.47
CA MET A 653 8.76 20.10 33.56
C MET A 653 9.83 19.14 33.05
N GLU A 654 11.00 19.64 32.66
CA GLU A 654 12.14 18.82 32.24
C GLU A 654 12.62 17.91 33.38
N SER A 655 12.61 18.39 34.64
CA SER A 655 12.97 17.59 35.81
C SER A 655 11.91 16.55 36.18
N GLN A 656 10.61 16.90 36.09
CA GLN A 656 9.50 15.97 36.31
C GLN A 656 9.45 14.88 35.24
N GLU A 657 9.71 15.21 33.97
CA GLU A 657 9.82 14.22 32.90
C GLU A 657 11.02 13.30 33.10
N ALA A 658 12.15 13.82 33.58
CA ALA A 658 13.32 13.03 33.95
C ALA A 658 13.06 12.13 35.18
N GLU A 659 12.29 12.59 36.18
CA GLU A 659 11.92 11.81 37.35
C GLU A 659 10.87 10.73 37.04
N GLN A 660 9.88 11.04 36.20
CA GLN A 660 8.88 10.07 35.75
C GLN A 660 9.54 8.96 34.95
N SER A 661 10.49 9.31 34.07
CA SER A 661 11.33 8.36 33.33
C SER A 661 12.16 7.45 34.26
N LYS A 662 12.69 7.99 35.38
CA LYS A 662 13.40 7.21 36.43
C LYS A 662 12.47 6.32 37.25
N LYS A 663 11.22 6.73 37.51
CA LYS A 663 10.22 5.91 38.21
C LYS A 663 9.71 4.76 37.34
N ASP A 664 9.55 4.99 36.04
CA ASP A 664 9.15 3.97 35.09
C ASP A 664 10.26 2.93 34.83
N THR A 665 11.54 3.30 35.00
CA THR A 665 12.67 2.35 35.01
C THR A 665 12.84 1.59 36.33
N LYS A 666 12.32 2.09 37.46
CA LYS A 666 12.36 1.39 38.76
C LYS A 666 11.21 0.38 38.95
N LYS A 667 10.08 0.53 38.25
CA LYS A 667 8.94 -0.40 38.31
C LYS A 667 9.12 -1.71 37.53
N SER A 668 10.25 -1.92 36.84
CA SER A 668 10.52 -3.12 36.03
C SER A 668 11.59 -4.07 36.60
N ARG A 669 11.86 -4.05 37.92
CA ARG A 669 12.66 -5.11 38.60
C ARG A 669 11.76 -5.98 39.49
N PRO A 670 11.83 -7.34 39.39
CA PRO A 670 10.97 -8.22 40.17
C PRO A 670 11.47 -8.33 41.60
N GLY A 671 10.63 -7.98 42.57
CA GLY A 671 10.85 -8.20 44.00
C GLY A 671 10.46 -9.63 44.38
N LYS A 672 11.40 -10.34 45.01
CA LYS A 672 11.23 -11.64 45.66
C LYS A 672 10.29 -11.50 46.87
N ASP A 673 9.22 -12.29 46.92
CA ASP A 673 8.45 -12.49 48.15
C ASP A 673 8.88 -13.78 48.85
N LYS A 674 9.31 -13.61 50.11
CA LYS A 674 9.46 -14.65 51.13
C LYS A 674 8.11 -14.74 51.87
N SER A 675 7.43 -15.88 51.80
CA SER A 675 6.25 -16.16 52.64
C SER A 675 6.69 -16.88 53.91
N SER A 676 6.56 -16.19 55.06
CA SER A 676 6.63 -16.77 56.40
C SER A 676 5.26 -17.27 56.86
N PHE A 677 5.28 -18.43 57.51
CA PHE A 677 4.20 -19.12 58.21
C PHE A 677 3.45 -18.24 59.23
N THR A 678 2.11 -18.32 59.23
CA THR A 678 1.34 -18.39 60.50
C THR A 678 0.05 -19.20 60.29
N ARG A 679 -0.11 -20.26 61.11
CA ARG A 679 -1.33 -21.06 61.30
C ARG A 679 -2.36 -20.27 62.12
N ILE A 680 -3.64 -20.29 61.73
CA ILE A 680 -4.78 -20.36 62.66
C ILE A 680 -5.89 -21.19 61.99
N ARG A 681 -6.24 -22.32 62.62
CA ARG A 681 -7.51 -23.05 62.51
C ARG A 681 -8.53 -22.35 63.43
N VAL A 682 -9.81 -22.30 63.06
CA VAL A 682 -10.96 -22.86 63.81
C VAL A 682 -12.17 -22.89 62.86
N ASP A 683 -12.75 -24.09 62.78
CA ASP A 683 -14.06 -24.57 62.29
C ASP A 683 -14.62 -24.22 60.91
#